data_AF-A0A662S9F9-F1
#
_entry.id   AF-A0A662S9F9-F1
#
_cell.length_a   1.000
_cell.length_b   1.000
_cell.length_c   1.000
_cell.angle_alpha   90.00
_cell.angle_beta   90.00
_cell.angle_gamma   90.00
#
_symmetry.space_group_name_H-M   'P 1'
#
loop_
_entity.id
_entity.type
_entity.pdbx_description
1 polymer ?
#
loop_
_entity_poly.entity_id
_entity_poly.type
_entity_poly.pdbx_seq_one_letter_code
_entity_poly.pdbx_strand_id
1 'polypeptide(L)'
;METIYERLCYNCGGPISSSRLRQGLPCTNCLNEDIATLNHLNFKEKLKIVYKHLVEKGKAHGIITLMDIEEEIEEFTQFFRRITGYNLWSAQRTWTRRLLLNESFAIVAPTGVGKTTLLIVYSMYTALKGGKVYFIVPTNTLVDQVYRTFTKYSSNSNLTINIIAYNSRLPKNKRHEILRKIEEGEYDILITTANFLSRNYDLLSKTKFKLIVVDDVDAILRNSKNIERILSLLGFSQEIISEALKAIFLKIQAMKLKTMGKNDEYQRILEEIAEINDKIHLHKSMNNIGQLVLASATGRARGIKVKLFKELLGFDIGGISEYMRNILDAYMEYEDVYTQLKEIYNKLGPGGLIFVSKDKGVKLVKELYKVLQDSGVRCAKALAGSSFIDKLQRGDVDLLIGVASYYGVMVRGLDEPQRVRYAIFVGIPKHVITLEKALNSPWRIIQLALLLMDKGIEVIDRRSLNKLTQRLSSLKQSENLILRIALSKNEDLKGKLSEILNELKSLRVRVRNELCELLKNNEKIVSENFIVKNEGGVIKIIVPDIMTYIQASGRTSRLFKGHMTFGLSIIIVDDQDLFNVFINKMRRYFPRFNVLPFNSIDLNEVKERIRRTREDEVNDDFTPIKTALLVVESPVKAKTIARLFGKPAKRRIGRLVVYEVPGYVKVKDRDTMYLFLITASYGHLTDLTMSNIGFYGVIVDEDKYIPVYNTIKRCLKCGYQFTSNDYKCPRCGSTLINDSIDIIKALQRLASEVDEVYIATDPDIEGEKIAWDIYNIVAAYVNNVYRLDIYEITRNGVERAFANPRGLSNTLVKAQLVRRITDRWIGFSLST
;
A
#
# COMPACT_ATOMS: atom_id res chain seq x y z
N MET A 1 19.15 28.21 -20.28
CA MET A 1 18.23 29.17 -19.64
C MET A 1 18.49 29.10 -18.16
N GLU A 2 18.76 30.26 -17.55
CA GLU A 2 19.14 30.35 -16.15
C GLU A 2 18.06 31.08 -15.37
N THR A 3 17.77 30.56 -14.18
CA THR A 3 16.85 31.16 -13.21
C THR A 3 17.48 30.99 -11.85
N ILE A 4 17.22 31.92 -10.93
CA ILE A 4 17.74 31.87 -9.56
C ILE A 4 16.57 31.55 -8.63
N TYR A 5 16.78 30.64 -7.68
CA TYR A 5 15.84 30.36 -6.61
C TYR A 5 16.43 30.81 -5.28
N GLU A 6 15.78 31.73 -4.59
CA GLU A 6 16.35 32.40 -3.40
C GLU A 6 16.64 31.47 -2.20
N ARG A 7 15.93 30.33 -2.09
CA ARG A 7 15.91 29.52 -0.85
C ARG A 7 16.10 28.02 -1.05
N LEU A 8 16.77 27.60 -2.13
CA LEU A 8 16.81 26.19 -2.55
C LEU A 8 18.18 25.51 -2.47
N CYS A 9 19.25 26.20 -2.05
CA CYS A 9 20.53 25.52 -1.82
C CYS A 9 20.39 24.47 -0.71
N TYR A 10 20.65 23.20 -1.02
CA TYR A 10 20.51 22.10 -0.05
C TYR A 10 21.54 22.14 1.09
N ASN A 11 22.62 22.92 0.95
CA ASN A 11 23.64 23.08 1.98
C ASN A 11 23.35 24.28 2.90
N CYS A 12 23.29 25.50 2.37
CA CYS A 12 23.13 26.72 3.17
C CYS A 12 21.70 27.30 3.19
N GLY A 13 20.77 26.78 2.39
CA GLY A 13 19.42 27.33 2.26
C GLY A 13 19.31 28.66 1.53
N GLY A 14 20.41 29.17 0.96
CA GLY A 14 20.45 30.45 0.23
C GLY A 14 20.17 30.35 -1.28
N PRO A 15 20.41 31.45 -2.03
CA PRO A 15 20.14 31.54 -3.46
C PRO A 15 20.97 30.56 -4.28
N ILE A 16 20.34 29.91 -5.26
CA ILE A 16 20.99 28.93 -6.14
C ILE A 16 20.44 29.01 -7.56
N SER A 17 21.31 28.88 -8.56
CA SER A 17 20.88 28.83 -9.96
C SER A 17 20.31 27.47 -10.34
N SER A 18 19.35 27.48 -11.26
CA SER A 18 18.73 26.24 -11.77
C SER A 18 19.75 25.32 -12.44
N SER A 19 20.83 25.85 -13.03
CA SER A 19 21.91 25.04 -13.59
C SER A 19 22.59 24.18 -12.52
N ARG A 20 22.96 24.79 -11.39
CA ARG A 20 23.64 24.09 -10.29
C ARG A 20 22.75 23.06 -9.61
N LEU A 21 21.47 23.37 -9.42
CA LEU A 21 20.48 22.41 -8.93
C LEU A 21 20.40 21.16 -9.83
N ARG A 22 20.36 21.34 -11.15
CA ARG A 22 20.33 20.21 -12.11
C ARG A 22 21.61 19.37 -12.10
N GLN A 23 22.76 20.00 -11.85
CA GLN A 23 24.04 19.30 -11.73
C GLN A 23 24.19 18.56 -10.39
N GLY A 24 23.37 18.90 -9.38
CA GLY A 24 23.46 18.38 -8.02
C GLY A 24 24.49 19.12 -7.14
N LEU A 25 24.90 20.33 -7.54
CA LEU A 25 25.89 21.12 -6.80
C LEU A 25 25.20 22.10 -5.83
N PRO A 26 25.84 22.46 -4.71
CA PRO A 26 25.33 23.51 -3.82
C PRO A 26 25.56 24.88 -4.49
N CYS A 27 25.06 25.98 -3.92
CA CYS A 27 25.27 27.31 -4.51
C CYS A 27 26.76 27.68 -4.61
N THR A 28 27.09 28.64 -5.47
CA THR A 28 28.46 29.12 -5.69
C THR A 28 29.11 29.53 -4.36
N ASN A 29 28.41 30.29 -3.51
CA ASN A 29 28.92 30.68 -2.19
C ASN A 29 29.37 29.50 -1.31
N CYS A 30 28.72 28.33 -1.44
CA CYS A 30 29.14 27.11 -0.75
C CYS A 30 30.33 26.46 -1.45
N LEU A 31 30.26 26.32 -2.78
CA LEU A 31 31.26 25.65 -3.60
C LEU A 31 31.45 26.41 -4.92
N ASN A 32 32.52 27.18 -5.02
CA ASN A 32 32.83 28.00 -6.20
C ASN A 32 33.33 27.17 -7.40
N GLU A 33 33.76 25.93 -7.19
CA GLU A 33 34.27 25.06 -8.26
C GLU A 33 33.10 24.50 -9.09
N ASP A 34 33.21 24.63 -10.41
CA ASP A 34 32.39 23.86 -11.35
C ASP A 34 33.05 22.51 -11.57
N ILE A 35 32.52 21.48 -10.94
CA ILE A 35 33.08 20.14 -11.01
C ILE A 35 32.43 19.40 -12.18
N ALA A 36 32.79 19.78 -13.41
CA ALA A 36 32.29 19.16 -14.64
C ALA A 36 32.52 17.64 -14.68
N THR A 37 33.57 17.16 -14.00
CA THR A 37 33.91 15.74 -13.84
C THR A 37 32.88 14.94 -13.03
N LEU A 38 31.97 15.59 -12.30
CA LEU A 38 30.92 14.89 -11.54
C LEU A 38 29.71 14.49 -12.38
N ASN A 39 29.54 15.03 -13.59
CA ASN A 39 28.29 14.85 -14.35
C ASN A 39 27.94 13.38 -14.64
N HIS A 40 28.93 12.50 -14.74
CA HIS A 40 28.76 11.06 -14.99
C HIS A 40 28.51 10.22 -13.73
N LEU A 41 28.71 10.80 -12.55
CA LEU A 41 28.55 10.10 -11.27
C LEU A 41 27.10 10.06 -10.84
N ASN A 42 26.72 9.00 -10.12
CA ASN A 42 25.39 8.93 -9.52
C ASN A 42 25.26 9.92 -8.34
N PHE A 43 24.02 10.21 -7.93
CA PHE A 43 23.74 11.15 -6.83
C PHE A 43 24.57 10.88 -5.57
N LYS A 44 24.73 9.61 -5.19
CA LYS A 44 25.43 9.23 -3.95
C LYS A 44 26.92 9.55 -4.04
N GLU A 45 27.57 9.21 -5.15
CA GLU A 45 28.97 9.53 -5.41
C GLU A 45 29.21 11.04 -5.41
N LYS A 46 28.32 11.80 -6.08
CA LYS A 46 28.35 13.26 -6.05
C LYS A 46 28.25 13.80 -4.64
N LEU A 47 27.29 13.32 -3.85
CA LEU A 47 27.07 13.75 -2.48
C LEU A 47 28.33 13.54 -1.62
N LYS A 48 28.95 12.35 -1.71
CA LYS A 48 30.20 12.04 -0.97
C LYS A 48 31.34 13.00 -1.32
N ILE A 49 31.54 13.27 -2.61
CA ILE A 49 32.62 14.16 -3.05
C ILE A 49 32.35 15.60 -2.61
N VAL A 50 31.13 16.11 -2.82
CA VAL A 50 30.74 17.46 -2.41
C VAL A 50 30.83 17.62 -0.89
N TYR A 51 30.40 16.61 -0.12
CA TYR A 51 30.53 16.58 1.34
C TYR A 51 31.99 16.74 1.77
N LYS A 52 32.90 15.94 1.21
CA LYS A 52 34.33 16.04 1.52
C LYS A 52 34.89 17.45 1.27
N HIS A 53 34.62 18.03 0.11
CA HIS A 53 35.09 19.38 -0.22
C HIS A 53 34.49 20.45 0.71
N LEU A 54 33.21 20.32 1.07
CA LEU A 54 32.55 21.27 1.98
C LEU A 54 33.08 21.14 3.41
N VAL A 55 33.41 19.94 3.87
CA VAL A 55 34.04 19.71 5.19
C VAL A 55 35.44 20.32 5.22
N GLU A 56 36.26 20.05 4.20
CA GLU A 56 37.62 20.62 4.08
C GLU A 56 37.61 22.16 4.09
N LYS A 57 36.56 22.77 3.53
CA LYS A 57 36.36 24.23 3.50
C LYS A 57 35.62 24.80 4.72
N GLY A 58 35.24 23.97 5.70
CA GLY A 58 34.45 24.41 6.87
C GLY A 58 33.06 24.96 6.53
N LYS A 59 32.50 24.55 5.39
CA LYS A 59 31.21 25.03 4.85
C LYS A 59 30.12 23.95 4.81
N ALA A 60 30.35 22.78 5.39
CA ALA A 60 29.35 21.72 5.49
C ALA A 60 28.27 22.11 6.52
N HIS A 61 27.04 22.28 6.07
CA HIS A 61 25.88 22.60 6.91
C HIS A 61 24.78 21.56 6.68
N GLY A 62 23.77 21.86 5.86
CA GLY A 62 22.66 20.96 5.57
C GLY A 62 23.06 19.64 4.89
N ILE A 63 24.23 19.60 4.22
CA ILE A 63 24.73 18.38 3.59
C ILE A 63 25.10 17.28 4.61
N ILE A 64 25.43 17.64 5.87
CA ILE A 64 25.81 16.69 6.91
C ILE A 64 24.68 15.70 7.16
N THR A 65 23.47 16.23 7.39
CA THR A 65 22.28 15.38 7.64
C THR A 65 21.98 14.46 6.46
N LEU A 66 22.19 14.91 5.22
CA LEU A 66 22.01 14.06 4.04
C LEU A 66 23.04 12.92 4.02
N MET A 67 24.30 13.23 4.33
CA MET A 67 25.38 12.25 4.35
C MET A 67 25.20 11.21 5.46
N ASP A 68 24.85 11.62 6.68
CA ASP A 68 24.63 10.72 7.81
C ASP A 68 23.59 9.63 7.48
N ILE A 69 22.50 10.03 6.81
CA ILE A 69 21.44 9.11 6.38
C ILE A 69 21.96 8.14 5.31
N GLU A 70 22.72 8.62 4.33
CA GLU A 70 23.28 7.76 3.27
C GLU A 70 24.29 6.75 3.81
N GLU A 71 25.10 7.14 4.81
CA GLU A 71 26.05 6.25 5.47
C GLU A 71 25.33 5.17 6.28
N GLU A 72 24.29 5.53 7.05
CA GLU A 72 23.51 4.56 7.80
C GLU A 72 22.77 3.56 6.86
N ILE A 73 22.26 4.04 5.72
CA ILE A 73 21.68 3.17 4.69
C ILE A 73 22.71 2.19 4.13
N GLU A 74 23.95 2.64 3.89
CA GLU A 74 25.03 1.80 3.40
C GLU A 74 25.44 0.73 4.42
N GLU A 75 25.61 1.14 5.68
CA GLU A 75 25.88 0.25 6.81
C GLU A 75 24.79 -0.83 6.93
N PHE A 76 23.51 -0.43 6.93
CA PHE A 76 22.40 -1.38 6.97
C PHE A 76 22.36 -2.28 5.73
N THR A 77 22.67 -1.77 4.54
CA THR A 77 22.70 -2.57 3.31
C THR A 77 23.77 -3.66 3.37
N GLN A 78 24.95 -3.33 3.89
CA GLN A 78 26.03 -4.30 4.11
C GLN A 78 25.64 -5.33 5.18
N PHE A 79 25.03 -4.87 6.28
CA PHE A 79 24.50 -5.75 7.33
C PHE A 79 23.45 -6.72 6.78
N PHE A 80 22.52 -6.23 5.97
CA PHE A 80 21.49 -7.04 5.31
C PHE A 80 22.10 -8.08 4.38
N ARG A 81 23.09 -7.70 3.57
CA ARG A 81 23.80 -8.63 2.67
C ARG A 81 24.56 -9.69 3.46
N ARG A 82 25.23 -9.31 4.54
CA ARG A 82 25.95 -10.25 5.42
C ARG A 82 25.02 -11.30 6.02
N ILE A 83 23.84 -10.89 6.49
CA ILE A 83 22.88 -11.80 7.14
C ILE A 83 22.15 -12.69 6.12
N THR A 84 21.71 -12.11 5.01
CA THR A 84 20.80 -12.79 4.08
C THR A 84 21.52 -13.43 2.89
N GLY A 85 22.70 -12.94 2.53
CA GLY A 85 23.41 -13.27 1.30
C GLY A 85 22.97 -12.45 0.08
N TYR A 86 21.94 -11.60 0.20
CA TYR A 86 21.30 -10.91 -0.93
C TYR A 86 21.36 -9.39 -0.81
N ASN A 87 21.24 -8.69 -1.94
CA ASN A 87 21.11 -7.23 -1.98
C ASN A 87 19.65 -6.79 -1.78
N LEU A 88 19.47 -5.58 -1.22
CA LEU A 88 18.16 -4.96 -1.09
C LEU A 88 17.55 -4.65 -2.46
N TRP A 89 16.30 -5.07 -2.65
CA TRP A 89 15.47 -4.66 -3.78
C TRP A 89 15.11 -3.18 -3.71
N SER A 90 14.71 -2.59 -4.85
CA SER A 90 14.30 -1.17 -4.90
C SER A 90 13.23 -0.82 -3.85
N ALA A 91 12.13 -1.56 -3.80
CA ALA A 91 11.09 -1.34 -2.79
C ALA A 91 11.61 -1.50 -1.35
N GLN A 92 12.54 -2.43 -1.11
CA GLN A 92 13.17 -2.61 0.19
C GLN A 92 14.12 -1.46 0.54
N ARG A 93 14.84 -0.87 -0.43
CA ARG A 93 15.67 0.33 -0.23
C ARG A 93 14.81 1.52 0.16
N THR A 94 13.67 1.72 -0.51
CA THR A 94 12.68 2.74 -0.13
C THR A 94 12.22 2.57 1.31
N TRP A 95 11.86 1.35 1.72
CA TRP A 95 11.44 1.09 3.10
C TRP A 95 12.60 1.23 4.09
N THR A 96 13.81 0.80 3.72
CA THR A 96 15.02 0.96 4.53
C THR A 96 15.27 2.42 4.87
N ARG A 97 15.21 3.33 3.88
CA ARG A 97 15.36 4.77 4.13
C ARG A 97 14.31 5.26 5.14
N ARG A 98 13.06 4.83 5.03
CA ARG A 98 12.01 5.19 6.02
C ARG A 98 12.26 4.58 7.41
N LEU A 99 12.73 3.34 7.45
CA LEU A 99 13.04 2.63 8.68
C LEU A 99 14.12 3.40 9.45
N LEU A 100 15.22 3.75 8.78
CA LEU A 100 16.34 4.50 9.37
C LEU A 100 16.00 5.95 9.71
N LEU A 101 15.10 6.60 8.96
CA LEU A 101 14.50 7.89 9.33
C LEU A 101 13.54 7.81 10.54
N ASN A 102 13.44 6.65 11.19
CA ASN A 102 12.56 6.37 12.32
C ASN A 102 11.07 6.68 12.01
N GLU A 103 10.66 6.57 10.75
CA GLU A 103 9.26 6.80 10.34
C GLU A 103 8.39 5.60 10.70
N SER A 104 7.20 5.85 11.24
CA SER A 104 6.18 4.82 11.34
C SER A 104 5.35 4.76 10.07
N PHE A 105 5.16 3.57 9.50
CA PHE A 105 4.41 3.40 8.25
C PHE A 105 3.83 1.99 8.09
N ALA A 106 2.87 1.87 7.17
CA ALA A 106 2.42 0.58 6.67
C ALA A 106 3.11 0.28 5.35
N ILE A 107 3.71 -0.90 5.22
CA ILE A 107 4.31 -1.35 3.97
C ILE A 107 3.19 -1.66 2.97
N VAL A 108 3.12 -0.82 1.94
CA VAL A 108 2.22 -1.00 0.81
C VAL A 108 2.97 -1.74 -0.28
N ALA A 109 2.84 -3.06 -0.29
CA ALA A 109 3.44 -3.84 -1.34
C ALA A 109 2.71 -5.17 -1.49
N PRO A 110 2.77 -5.80 -2.67
CA PRO A 110 2.28 -7.15 -2.85
C PRO A 110 2.99 -8.17 -1.95
N THR A 111 2.47 -9.39 -1.88
CA THR A 111 3.12 -10.51 -1.19
C THR A 111 4.31 -11.01 -2.01
N GLY A 112 5.36 -11.51 -1.34
CA GLY A 112 6.54 -12.02 -2.05
C GLY A 112 7.53 -10.92 -2.45
N VAL A 113 7.70 -9.89 -1.64
CA VAL A 113 8.70 -8.82 -1.85
C VAL A 113 9.73 -8.75 -0.72
N GLY A 114 9.74 -9.78 0.14
CA GLY A 114 10.70 -9.92 1.22
C GLY A 114 10.46 -8.97 2.40
N LYS A 115 9.21 -8.55 2.63
CA LYS A 115 8.83 -7.66 3.76
C LYS A 115 9.25 -8.23 5.10
N THR A 116 8.84 -9.47 5.37
CA THR A 116 9.15 -10.14 6.63
C THR A 116 10.66 -10.30 6.80
N THR A 117 11.39 -10.65 5.75
CA THR A 117 12.87 -10.71 5.79
C THR A 117 13.50 -9.36 6.12
N LEU A 118 13.11 -8.29 5.42
CA LEU A 118 13.59 -6.94 5.71
C LEU A 118 13.34 -6.54 7.16
N LEU A 119 12.11 -6.77 7.65
CA LEU A 119 11.73 -6.39 9.01
C LEU A 119 12.44 -7.23 10.06
N ILE A 120 12.66 -8.52 9.84
CA ILE A 120 13.45 -9.38 10.73
C ILE A 120 14.89 -8.84 10.83
N VAL A 121 15.53 -8.56 9.70
CA VAL A 121 16.90 -8.02 9.68
C VAL A 121 16.96 -6.65 10.35
N TYR A 122 16.00 -5.77 10.06
CA TYR A 122 15.92 -4.45 10.70
C TYR A 122 15.64 -4.53 12.21
N SER A 123 14.84 -5.49 12.66
CA SER A 123 14.66 -5.80 14.07
C SER A 123 15.98 -6.21 14.74
N MET A 124 16.79 -7.06 14.10
CA MET A 124 18.12 -7.41 14.61
C MET A 124 19.06 -6.20 14.64
N TYR A 125 19.06 -5.38 13.59
CA TYR A 125 19.84 -4.14 13.53
C TYR A 125 19.47 -3.18 14.66
N THR A 126 18.17 -2.99 14.91
CA THR A 126 17.65 -2.15 16.00
C THR A 126 18.07 -2.68 17.38
N ALA A 127 17.99 -4.00 17.57
CA ALA A 127 18.39 -4.66 18.81
C ALA A 127 19.90 -4.47 19.10
N LEU A 128 20.75 -4.60 18.09
CA LEU A 128 22.20 -4.37 18.22
C LEU A 128 22.56 -2.92 18.57
N LYS A 129 21.72 -1.96 18.17
CA LYS A 129 21.82 -0.55 18.59
C LYS A 129 21.20 -0.28 19.98
N GLY A 130 20.86 -1.32 20.73
CA GLY A 130 20.30 -1.23 22.09
C GLY A 130 18.79 -0.98 22.17
N GLY A 131 18.07 -1.04 21.05
CA GLY A 131 16.63 -0.82 21.01
C GLY A 131 15.83 -2.11 21.24
N LYS A 132 14.90 -2.11 22.21
CA LYS A 132 13.96 -3.24 22.38
C LYS A 132 12.94 -3.34 21.25
N VAL A 133 12.72 -4.55 20.75
CA VAL A 133 11.85 -4.84 19.61
C VAL A 133 10.70 -5.75 19.99
N TYR A 134 9.50 -5.43 19.52
CA TYR A 134 8.32 -6.29 19.62
C TYR A 134 7.81 -6.71 18.24
N PHE A 135 7.81 -8.00 17.95
CA PHE A 135 7.36 -8.57 16.69
C PHE A 135 6.04 -9.35 16.87
N ILE A 136 4.96 -8.85 16.27
CA ILE A 136 3.60 -9.39 16.42
C ILE A 136 3.17 -10.11 15.15
N VAL A 137 2.79 -11.39 15.28
CA VAL A 137 2.32 -12.25 14.17
C VAL A 137 0.88 -12.75 14.39
N PRO A 138 0.15 -13.20 13.35
CA PRO A 138 -1.25 -13.56 13.51
C PRO A 138 -1.50 -14.94 14.15
N THR A 139 -0.55 -15.89 14.04
CA THR A 139 -0.76 -17.28 14.49
C THR A 139 0.45 -17.83 15.23
N ASN A 140 0.24 -18.80 16.12
CA ASN A 140 1.33 -19.48 16.83
C ASN A 140 2.31 -20.19 15.88
N THR A 141 1.84 -20.74 14.76
CA THR A 141 2.71 -21.37 13.76
C THR A 141 3.70 -20.35 13.18
N LEU A 142 3.25 -19.12 12.94
CA LEU A 142 4.12 -18.03 12.47
C LEU A 142 5.07 -17.54 13.56
N VAL A 143 4.70 -17.63 14.85
CA VAL A 143 5.65 -17.34 15.94
C VAL A 143 6.85 -18.28 15.83
N ASP A 144 6.60 -19.58 15.71
CA ASP A 144 7.66 -20.59 15.61
C ASP A 144 8.51 -20.38 14.34
N GLN A 145 7.88 -20.04 13.21
CA GLN A 145 8.58 -19.78 11.95
C GLN A 145 9.48 -18.53 12.03
N VAL A 146 8.96 -17.42 12.54
CA VAL A 146 9.72 -16.17 12.68
C VAL A 146 10.86 -16.35 13.69
N TYR A 147 10.60 -17.03 14.81
CA TYR A 147 11.62 -17.36 15.80
C TYR A 147 12.77 -18.17 15.18
N ARG A 148 12.46 -19.25 14.43
CA ARG A 148 13.49 -20.04 13.72
C ARG A 148 14.34 -19.19 12.78
N THR A 149 13.72 -18.26 12.05
CA THR A 149 14.44 -17.36 11.13
C THR A 149 15.38 -16.41 11.89
N PHE A 150 14.92 -15.78 12.97
CA PHE A 150 15.77 -14.95 13.83
C PHE A 150 16.97 -15.75 14.37
N THR A 151 16.72 -16.94 14.93
CA THR A 151 17.79 -17.80 15.49
C THR A 151 18.78 -18.21 14.41
N LYS A 152 18.32 -18.61 13.21
CA LYS A 152 19.17 -18.96 12.08
C LYS A 152 20.09 -17.81 11.67
N TYR A 153 19.56 -16.60 11.57
CA TYR A 153 20.35 -15.43 11.20
C TYR A 153 21.33 -15.01 12.29
N SER A 154 20.92 -15.12 13.56
CA SER A 154 21.79 -14.84 14.71
C SER A 154 22.97 -15.81 14.77
N SER A 155 22.71 -17.11 14.59
CA SER A 155 23.75 -18.16 14.65
C SER A 155 24.72 -18.06 13.48
N ASN A 156 24.23 -17.86 12.26
CA ASN A 156 25.07 -17.81 11.07
C ASN A 156 25.99 -16.57 11.04
N SER A 157 25.66 -15.53 11.81
CA SER A 157 26.38 -14.25 11.81
C SER A 157 27.11 -13.99 13.14
N ASN A 158 27.19 -14.96 14.05
CA ASN A 158 27.76 -14.82 15.40
C ASN A 158 27.25 -13.60 16.17
N LEU A 159 25.95 -13.30 16.07
CA LEU A 159 25.33 -12.17 16.75
C LEU A 159 24.78 -12.59 18.12
N THR A 160 25.08 -11.80 19.14
CA THR A 160 24.55 -11.99 20.50
C THR A 160 23.29 -11.14 20.67
N ILE A 161 22.12 -11.73 20.40
CA ILE A 161 20.80 -11.09 20.57
C ILE A 161 19.90 -12.03 21.37
N ASN A 162 19.32 -11.57 22.47
CA ASN A 162 18.39 -12.32 23.29
C ASN A 162 16.98 -12.28 22.67
N ILE A 163 16.61 -13.37 22.01
CA ILE A 163 15.32 -13.52 21.30
C ILE A 163 14.39 -14.42 22.11
N ILE A 164 13.23 -13.90 22.49
CA ILE A 164 12.17 -14.64 23.19
C ILE A 164 10.93 -14.77 22.30
N ALA A 165 10.38 -15.98 22.22
CA ALA A 165 9.12 -16.25 21.53
C ALA A 165 8.10 -16.92 22.46
N TYR A 166 6.88 -16.39 22.50
CA TYR A 166 5.79 -16.99 23.28
C TYR A 166 4.82 -17.75 22.39
N ASN A 167 4.66 -19.05 22.67
CA ASN A 167 3.66 -19.90 22.03
C ASN A 167 2.76 -20.55 23.09
N SER A 168 1.43 -20.44 22.91
CA SER A 168 0.46 -21.00 23.85
C SER A 168 0.47 -22.54 23.91
N ARG A 169 1.12 -23.20 22.95
CA ARG A 169 1.30 -24.67 22.90
C ARG A 169 2.47 -25.15 23.76
N LEU A 170 3.29 -24.27 24.33
CA LEU A 170 4.43 -24.65 25.15
C LEU A 170 3.99 -25.34 26.46
N PRO A 171 4.78 -26.29 26.99
CA PRO A 171 4.56 -26.89 28.31
C PRO A 171 4.46 -25.84 29.41
N LYS A 172 3.70 -26.14 30.47
CA LYS A 172 3.37 -25.17 31.55
C LYS A 172 4.61 -24.56 32.19
N ASN A 173 5.65 -25.35 32.50
CA ASN A 173 6.86 -24.87 33.16
C ASN A 173 7.64 -23.86 32.29
N LYS A 174 7.92 -24.22 31.03
CA LYS A 174 8.56 -23.31 30.06
C LYS A 174 7.77 -22.03 29.83
N ARG A 175 6.43 -22.11 29.89
CA ARG A 175 5.56 -20.94 29.76
C ARG A 175 5.73 -19.96 30.92
N HIS A 176 5.79 -20.44 32.16
CA HIS A 176 5.99 -19.57 33.33
C HIS A 176 7.35 -18.88 33.28
N GLU A 177 8.40 -19.61 32.92
CA GLU A 177 9.74 -19.04 32.75
C GLU A 177 9.77 -17.92 31.70
N ILE A 178 9.19 -18.15 30.51
CA ILE A 178 9.12 -17.14 29.45
C ILE A 178 8.31 -15.93 29.90
N LEU A 179 7.18 -16.12 30.59
CA LEU A 179 6.37 -15.01 31.08
C LEU A 179 7.11 -14.15 32.11
N ARG A 180 7.90 -14.78 33.00
CA ARG A 180 8.73 -14.06 33.97
C ARG A 180 9.79 -13.21 33.27
N LYS A 181 10.53 -13.79 32.33
CA LYS A 181 11.51 -13.06 31.50
C LYS A 181 10.89 -11.90 30.73
N ILE A 182 9.64 -12.05 30.27
CA ILE A 182 8.89 -10.97 29.60
C ILE A 182 8.58 -9.84 30.59
N GLU A 183 8.14 -10.14 31.80
CA GLU A 183 7.82 -9.15 32.82
C GLU A 183 9.05 -8.40 33.32
N GLU A 184 10.17 -9.12 33.51
CA GLU A 184 11.48 -8.56 33.88
C GLU A 184 12.12 -7.76 32.73
N GLY A 185 11.62 -7.92 31.51
CA GLY A 185 12.15 -7.27 30.32
C GLY A 185 13.47 -7.85 29.84
N GLU A 186 13.79 -9.11 30.18
CA GLU A 186 15.01 -9.82 29.81
C GLU A 186 14.95 -10.32 28.36
N TYR A 187 14.85 -9.39 27.40
CA TYR A 187 14.87 -9.68 25.97
C TYR A 187 15.25 -8.44 25.16
N ASP A 188 15.88 -8.67 24.02
CA ASP A 188 16.11 -7.65 22.99
C ASP A 188 14.97 -7.70 21.96
N ILE A 189 14.54 -8.91 21.60
CA ILE A 189 13.47 -9.16 20.62
C ILE A 189 12.41 -10.08 21.23
N LEU A 190 11.17 -9.59 21.31
CA LEU A 190 10.00 -10.36 21.75
C LEU A 190 9.11 -10.72 20.56
N ILE A 191 8.74 -12.00 20.40
CA ILE A 191 7.88 -12.49 19.32
C ILE A 191 6.62 -13.12 19.90
N THR A 192 5.44 -12.56 19.60
CA THR A 192 4.17 -13.09 20.11
C THR A 192 3.03 -12.97 19.11
N THR A 193 1.86 -13.52 19.46
CA THR A 193 0.63 -13.30 18.70
C THR A 193 -0.11 -12.02 19.13
N ALA A 194 -0.98 -11.48 18.28
CA ALA A 194 -1.86 -10.36 18.67
C ALA A 194 -2.80 -10.70 19.84
N ASN A 195 -3.15 -11.98 20.02
CA ASN A 195 -3.94 -12.44 21.16
C ASN A 195 -3.14 -12.38 22.47
N PHE A 196 -1.81 -12.57 22.43
CA PHE A 196 -0.95 -12.39 23.60
C PHE A 196 -0.99 -10.95 24.10
N LEU A 197 -0.74 -9.98 23.21
CA LEU A 197 -0.91 -8.55 23.52
C LEU A 197 -2.27 -8.25 24.13
N SER A 198 -3.32 -8.90 23.62
CA SER A 198 -4.68 -8.65 24.05
C SER A 198 -4.93 -9.04 25.52
N ARG A 199 -4.27 -10.11 25.99
CA ARG A 199 -4.49 -10.74 27.30
C ARG A 199 -3.44 -10.34 28.34
N ASN A 200 -2.22 -10.07 27.91
CA ASN A 200 -1.05 -9.90 28.78
C ASN A 200 -0.41 -8.51 28.60
N TYR A 201 -1.22 -7.49 28.32
CA TYR A 201 -0.74 -6.13 28.15
C TYR A 201 0.02 -5.61 29.37
N ASP A 202 -0.45 -5.96 30.57
CA ASP A 202 0.12 -5.46 31.82
C ASP A 202 1.58 -5.91 32.02
N LEU A 203 1.93 -7.12 31.55
CA LEU A 203 3.32 -7.61 31.54
C LEU A 203 4.25 -6.76 30.66
N LEU A 204 3.69 -6.13 29.62
CA LEU A 204 4.45 -5.31 28.66
C LEU A 204 4.44 -3.83 29.05
N SER A 205 3.51 -3.40 29.91
CA SER A 205 3.23 -1.99 30.20
C SER A 205 4.42 -1.20 30.73
N LYS A 206 5.38 -1.89 31.38
CA LYS A 206 6.62 -1.30 31.91
C LYS A 206 7.71 -1.13 30.86
N THR A 207 7.61 -1.81 29.72
CA THR A 207 8.63 -1.79 28.66
C THR A 207 8.22 -0.82 27.55
N LYS A 208 9.09 0.14 27.25
CA LYS A 208 9.00 0.97 26.05
C LYS A 208 9.76 0.30 24.90
N PHE A 209 9.12 0.14 23.76
CA PHE A 209 9.72 -0.49 22.60
C PHE A 209 10.22 0.57 21.61
N LYS A 210 11.47 0.43 21.17
CA LYS A 210 12.02 1.29 20.11
C LYS A 210 11.39 0.95 18.76
N LEU A 211 11.05 -0.32 18.54
CA LEU A 211 10.39 -0.81 17.32
C LEU A 211 9.28 -1.81 17.66
N ILE A 212 8.10 -1.61 17.10
CA ILE A 212 7.03 -2.59 17.06
C ILE A 212 6.75 -2.93 15.61
N VAL A 213 6.92 -4.20 15.26
CA VAL A 213 6.58 -4.76 13.95
C VAL A 213 5.30 -5.57 14.06
N VAL A 214 4.40 -5.37 13.12
CA VAL A 214 3.15 -6.14 13.00
C VAL A 214 3.11 -6.78 11.61
N ASP A 215 3.18 -8.11 11.55
CA ASP A 215 3.20 -8.83 10.29
C ASP A 215 1.83 -8.79 9.57
N ASP A 216 0.73 -8.95 10.32
CA ASP A 216 -0.64 -8.88 9.81
C ASP A 216 -1.48 -7.88 10.60
N VAL A 217 -1.85 -6.78 9.94
CA VAL A 217 -2.65 -5.70 10.53
C VAL A 217 -4.04 -6.19 10.94
N ASP A 218 -4.62 -7.14 10.20
CA ASP A 218 -5.96 -7.65 10.48
C ASP A 218 -6.02 -8.37 11.83
N ALA A 219 -4.90 -8.90 12.32
CA ALA A 219 -4.81 -9.53 13.63
C ALA A 219 -5.02 -8.52 14.78
N ILE A 220 -4.58 -7.28 14.59
CA ILE A 220 -4.66 -6.21 15.60
C ILE A 220 -6.00 -5.50 15.52
N LEU A 221 -6.49 -5.23 14.30
CA LEU A 221 -7.70 -4.45 14.08
C LEU A 221 -8.99 -5.12 14.58
N ARG A 222 -8.96 -6.43 14.87
CA ARG A 222 -10.09 -7.14 15.50
C ARG A 222 -10.44 -6.59 16.88
N ASN A 223 -9.47 -6.08 17.62
CA ASN A 223 -9.68 -5.49 18.95
C ASN A 223 -9.14 -4.06 18.97
N SER A 224 -10.06 -3.09 19.03
CA SER A 224 -9.73 -1.68 18.95
C SER A 224 -8.87 -1.18 20.13
N LYS A 225 -8.88 -1.86 21.29
CA LYS A 225 -7.98 -1.56 22.42
C LYS A 225 -6.52 -1.85 22.10
N ASN A 226 -6.22 -2.77 21.19
CA ASN A 226 -4.82 -3.07 20.84
C ASN A 226 -4.12 -1.90 20.15
N ILE A 227 -4.88 -1.01 19.49
CA ILE A 227 -4.34 0.21 18.88
C ILE A 227 -3.77 1.13 19.98
N GLU A 228 -4.56 1.40 21.02
CA GLU A 228 -4.15 2.22 22.16
C GLU A 228 -2.98 1.59 22.91
N ARG A 229 -3.04 0.27 23.15
CA ARG A 229 -1.95 -0.48 23.80
C ARG A 229 -0.64 -0.33 23.05
N ILE A 230 -0.66 -0.44 21.72
CA ILE A 230 0.55 -0.27 20.90
C ILE A 230 1.07 1.16 20.99
N LEU A 231 0.19 2.16 20.89
CA LEU A 231 0.58 3.56 21.05
C LEU A 231 1.22 3.82 22.41
N SER A 232 0.69 3.24 23.49
CA SER A 232 1.31 3.33 24.81
C SER A 232 2.67 2.63 24.89
N LEU A 233 2.82 1.44 24.31
CA LEU A 233 4.10 0.73 24.25
C LEU A 233 5.17 1.47 23.42
N LEU A 234 4.77 2.35 22.50
CA LEU A 234 5.65 3.25 21.76
C LEU A 234 6.01 4.53 22.53
N GLY A 235 5.34 4.81 23.66
CA GLY A 235 5.62 5.98 24.50
C GLY A 235 4.57 7.11 24.47
N PHE A 236 3.38 6.89 23.90
CA PHE A 236 2.28 7.86 24.03
C PHE A 236 1.53 7.70 25.35
N SER A 237 1.33 8.80 26.07
CA SER A 237 0.50 8.82 27.27
C SER A 237 -0.99 8.64 26.92
N GLN A 238 -1.78 8.16 27.87
CA GLN A 238 -3.23 8.01 27.68
C GLN A 238 -3.92 9.36 27.44
N GLU A 239 -3.41 10.44 28.04
CA GLU A 239 -3.87 11.80 27.80
C GLU A 239 -3.69 12.21 26.33
N ILE A 240 -2.50 12.04 25.77
CA ILE A 240 -2.21 12.38 24.37
C ILE A 240 -3.03 11.54 23.39
N ILE A 241 -3.26 10.26 23.70
CA ILE A 241 -4.12 9.39 22.89
C ILE A 241 -5.57 9.90 22.90
N SER A 242 -6.07 10.35 24.06
CA SER A 242 -7.41 10.93 24.21
C SER A 242 -7.55 12.26 23.45
N GLU A 243 -6.57 13.16 23.57
CA GLU A 243 -6.53 14.43 22.85
C GLU A 243 -6.49 14.21 21.33
N ALA A 244 -5.69 13.27 20.84
CA ALA A 244 -5.70 12.90 19.42
C ALA A 244 -7.06 12.36 18.96
N LEU A 245 -7.75 11.59 19.80
CA LEU A 245 -9.11 11.13 19.50
C LEU A 245 -10.09 12.30 19.43
N LYS A 246 -9.99 13.27 20.34
CA LYS A 246 -10.78 14.52 20.35
C LYS A 246 -10.54 15.32 19.06
N ALA A 247 -9.29 15.52 18.64
CA ALA A 247 -8.95 16.20 17.40
C ALA A 247 -9.59 15.52 16.16
N ILE A 248 -9.67 14.18 16.13
CA ILE A 248 -10.34 13.46 15.04
C ILE A 248 -11.84 13.81 14.98
N PHE A 249 -12.52 13.91 16.12
CA PHE A 249 -13.93 14.30 16.17
C PHE A 249 -14.14 15.76 15.77
N LEU A 250 -13.30 16.68 16.27
CA LEU A 250 -13.32 18.09 15.90
C LEU A 250 -13.12 18.29 14.38
N LYS A 251 -12.20 17.55 13.75
CA LYS A 251 -12.01 17.59 12.28
C LYS A 251 -13.26 17.18 11.52
N ILE A 252 -14.02 16.19 12.02
CA ILE A 252 -15.30 15.78 11.41
C ILE A 252 -16.35 16.87 11.58
N GLN A 253 -16.40 17.52 12.75
CA GLN A 253 -17.31 18.63 13.02
C GLN A 253 -16.99 19.86 12.15
N ALA A 254 -15.71 20.22 12.02
CA ALA A 254 -15.25 21.32 11.17
C ALA A 254 -15.69 21.13 9.71
N MET A 255 -15.56 19.91 9.17
CA MET A 255 -16.02 19.62 7.80
C MET A 255 -17.53 19.86 7.64
N LYS A 256 -18.34 19.47 8.64
CA LYS A 256 -19.78 19.70 8.65
C LYS A 256 -20.10 21.20 8.67
N LEU A 257 -19.48 21.97 9.56
CA LEU A 257 -19.69 23.42 9.69
C LEU A 257 -19.29 24.18 8.42
N LYS A 258 -18.15 23.80 7.81
CA LYS A 258 -17.72 24.37 6.52
C LYS A 258 -18.75 24.15 5.42
N THR A 259 -19.36 22.96 5.40
CA THR A 259 -20.41 22.63 4.41
C THR A 259 -21.70 23.42 4.66
N MET A 260 -21.95 23.81 5.92
CA MET A 260 -23.10 24.60 6.35
C MET A 260 -22.86 26.13 6.28
N GLY A 261 -21.69 26.60 5.84
CA GLY A 261 -21.37 28.03 5.75
C GLY A 261 -21.16 28.75 7.08
N LYS A 262 -21.04 28.02 8.20
CA LYS A 262 -20.84 28.57 9.55
C LYS A 262 -19.36 28.89 9.80
N ASN A 263 -18.89 30.02 9.26
CA ASN A 263 -17.46 30.34 9.22
C ASN A 263 -16.84 30.62 10.62
N ASP A 264 -17.54 31.29 11.52
CA ASP A 264 -16.98 31.65 12.84
C ASP A 264 -16.80 30.42 13.74
N GLU A 265 -17.82 29.57 13.83
CA GLU A 265 -17.73 28.28 14.55
C GLU A 265 -16.66 27.36 13.92
N TYR A 266 -16.54 27.40 12.59
CA TYR A 266 -15.49 26.65 11.88
C TYR A 266 -14.08 27.11 12.28
N GLN A 267 -13.84 28.43 12.40
CA GLN A 267 -12.55 28.96 12.82
C GLN A 267 -12.20 28.58 14.26
N ARG A 268 -13.14 28.69 15.20
CA ARG A 268 -12.92 28.26 16.60
C ARG A 268 -12.49 26.80 16.71
N ILE A 269 -13.12 25.91 15.93
CA ILE A 269 -12.72 24.50 15.91
C ILE A 269 -11.32 24.31 15.31
N LEU A 270 -10.92 25.11 14.32
CA LEU A 270 -9.57 25.03 13.77
C LEU A 270 -8.50 25.46 14.78
N GLU A 271 -8.78 26.47 15.60
CA GLU A 271 -7.90 26.91 16.69
C GLU A 271 -7.74 25.80 17.73
N GLU A 272 -8.83 25.19 18.19
CA GLU A 272 -8.77 24.07 19.14
C GLU A 272 -8.00 22.86 18.57
N ILE A 273 -8.17 22.58 17.27
CA ILE A 273 -7.37 21.53 16.59
C ILE A 273 -5.89 21.90 16.58
N ALA A 274 -5.54 23.17 16.37
CA ALA A 274 -4.15 23.62 16.36
C ALA A 274 -3.49 23.44 17.73
N GLU A 275 -4.16 23.84 18.81
CA GLU A 275 -3.67 23.64 20.18
C GLU A 275 -3.42 22.17 20.51
N ILE A 276 -4.32 21.27 20.11
CA ILE A 276 -4.13 19.83 20.30
C ILE A 276 -2.91 19.32 19.51
N ASN A 277 -2.73 19.78 18.26
CA ASN A 277 -1.56 19.38 17.47
C ASN A 277 -0.25 19.86 18.10
N ASP A 278 -0.24 21.05 18.71
CA ASP A 278 0.94 21.58 19.40
C ASP A 278 1.28 20.73 20.63
N LYS A 279 0.28 20.32 21.42
CA LYS A 279 0.48 19.37 22.54
C LYS A 279 1.06 18.04 22.05
N ILE A 280 0.53 17.49 20.95
CA ILE A 280 1.05 16.24 20.35
C ILE A 280 2.49 16.43 19.88
N HIS A 281 2.81 17.56 19.25
CA HIS A 281 4.15 17.87 18.77
C HIS A 281 5.15 18.00 19.92
N LEU A 282 4.78 18.72 20.98
CA LEU A 282 5.59 18.87 22.20
C LEU A 282 5.84 17.52 22.87
N HIS A 283 4.81 16.66 22.98
CA HIS A 283 5.00 15.31 23.53
C HIS A 283 6.02 14.51 22.72
N LYS A 284 5.95 14.57 21.37
CA LYS A 284 6.89 13.87 20.49
C LYS A 284 8.32 14.40 20.56
N SER A 285 8.51 15.70 20.78
CA SER A 285 9.85 16.27 20.89
C SER A 285 10.50 15.97 22.24
N MET A 286 9.70 15.91 23.30
CA MET A 286 10.19 15.62 24.66
C MET A 286 10.35 14.13 24.96
N ASN A 287 9.65 13.25 24.24
CA ASN A 287 9.67 11.81 24.47
C ASN A 287 10.31 11.08 23.28
N ASN A 288 11.16 10.09 23.56
CA ASN A 288 11.67 9.19 22.54
C ASN A 288 10.57 8.21 22.11
N ILE A 289 9.75 8.62 21.15
CA ILE A 289 8.67 7.80 20.59
C ILE A 289 9.25 6.68 19.72
N GLY A 290 8.82 5.46 19.99
CA GLY A 290 9.18 4.28 19.20
C GLY A 290 8.56 4.28 17.81
N GLN A 291 9.04 3.37 16.97
CA GLN A 291 8.59 3.18 15.60
C GLN A 291 7.55 2.05 15.50
N LEU A 292 6.48 2.27 14.72
CA LEU A 292 5.51 1.23 14.35
C LEU A 292 5.61 0.91 12.86
N VAL A 293 5.84 -0.35 12.52
CA VAL A 293 5.85 -0.82 11.14
C VAL A 293 4.82 -1.92 10.94
N LEU A 294 3.92 -1.72 9.98
CA LEU A 294 2.85 -2.67 9.64
C LEU A 294 3.16 -3.35 8.29
N ALA A 295 3.43 -4.65 8.28
CA ALA A 295 3.94 -5.36 7.09
C ALA A 295 2.88 -5.69 6.03
N SER A 296 1.63 -5.92 6.44
CA SER A 296 0.55 -6.31 5.51
C SER A 296 -0.78 -5.72 5.90
N ALA A 297 -1.26 -4.77 5.10
CA ALA A 297 -2.60 -4.19 5.23
C ALA A 297 -3.55 -4.79 4.18
N THR A 298 -3.95 -6.05 4.40
CA THR A 298 -4.86 -6.78 3.51
C THR A 298 -6.33 -6.43 3.72
N GLY A 299 -6.70 -5.96 4.92
CA GLY A 299 -8.08 -5.66 5.26
C GLY A 299 -8.50 -4.20 5.09
N ARG A 300 -9.81 -4.00 5.02
CA ARG A 300 -10.41 -2.67 5.22
C ARG A 300 -10.25 -2.33 6.71
N ALA A 301 -9.23 -1.54 7.05
CA ALA A 301 -9.17 -0.97 8.39
C ALA A 301 -10.40 -0.07 8.61
N ARG A 302 -11.27 -0.49 9.53
CA ARG A 302 -12.55 0.17 9.84
C ARG A 302 -12.55 0.55 11.32
N GLY A 303 -13.19 1.67 11.65
CA GLY A 303 -13.29 2.18 13.01
C GLY A 303 -12.51 3.48 13.20
N ILE A 304 -13.00 4.32 14.12
CA ILE A 304 -12.43 5.65 14.33
C ILE A 304 -11.03 5.61 14.95
N LYS A 305 -10.76 4.63 15.83
CA LYS A 305 -9.47 4.46 16.51
C LYS A 305 -8.31 4.15 15.57
N VAL A 306 -8.57 3.57 14.39
CA VAL A 306 -7.55 3.38 13.34
C VAL A 306 -6.93 4.71 12.91
N LYS A 307 -7.71 5.81 12.95
CA LYS A 307 -7.23 7.15 12.61
C LYS A 307 -6.22 7.70 13.62
N LEU A 308 -6.07 7.06 14.79
CA LEU A 308 -5.02 7.45 15.76
C LEU A 308 -3.62 7.24 15.17
N PHE A 309 -3.39 6.21 14.35
CA PHE A 309 -2.11 6.06 13.64
C PHE A 309 -1.85 7.23 12.70
N LYS A 310 -2.90 7.74 12.03
CA LYS A 310 -2.76 8.93 11.19
C LYS A 310 -2.43 10.16 12.02
N GLU A 311 -3.13 10.36 13.12
CA GLU A 311 -3.00 11.56 13.96
C GLU A 311 -1.66 11.58 14.72
N LEU A 312 -1.28 10.46 15.31
CA LEU A 312 -0.09 10.35 16.16
C LEU A 312 1.16 9.90 15.39
N LEU A 313 1.03 9.11 14.33
CA LEU A 313 2.18 8.53 13.62
C LEU A 313 2.30 8.97 12.15
N GLY A 314 1.33 9.72 11.60
CA GLY A 314 1.43 10.33 10.28
C GLY A 314 1.06 9.44 9.08
N PHE A 315 0.54 8.22 9.30
CA PHE A 315 0.17 7.30 8.22
C PHE A 315 -1.23 6.68 8.37
N ASP A 316 -1.92 6.47 7.24
CA ASP A 316 -3.16 5.69 7.18
C ASP A 316 -2.86 4.23 6.81
N ILE A 317 -3.68 3.30 7.32
CA ILE A 317 -3.65 1.91 6.87
C ILE A 317 -4.38 1.82 5.52
N GLY A 318 -3.61 1.74 4.44
CA GLY A 318 -4.11 1.45 3.08
C GLY A 318 -4.68 0.04 2.97
N GLY A 319 -5.46 -0.23 1.93
CA GLY A 319 -5.86 -1.60 1.62
C GLY A 319 -5.14 -2.03 0.35
N ILE A 320 -4.26 -3.02 0.41
CA ILE A 320 -3.56 -3.52 -0.77
C ILE A 320 -4.60 -4.08 -1.75
N SER A 321 -4.62 -3.56 -2.98
CA SER A 321 -5.53 -3.99 -4.05
C SER A 321 -4.90 -4.95 -5.06
N GLU A 322 -3.60 -4.85 -5.31
CA GLU A 322 -2.89 -5.70 -6.28
C GLU A 322 -1.99 -6.73 -5.59
N TYR A 323 -2.15 -7.99 -6.01
CA TYR A 323 -1.31 -9.11 -5.63
C TYR A 323 -0.34 -9.40 -6.79
N MET A 324 0.94 -9.63 -6.50
CA MET A 324 1.88 -10.09 -7.52
C MET A 324 1.57 -11.53 -7.88
N ARG A 325 1.43 -11.81 -9.18
CA ARG A 325 1.27 -13.15 -9.73
C ARG A 325 2.08 -13.24 -11.00
N ASN A 326 3.18 -13.98 -10.96
CA ASN A 326 3.87 -14.47 -12.15
C ASN A 326 3.36 -15.89 -12.43
N ILE A 327 2.08 -16.00 -12.78
CA ILE A 327 1.36 -17.26 -12.88
C ILE A 327 0.70 -17.36 -14.24
N LEU A 328 0.89 -18.49 -14.92
CA LEU A 328 0.03 -18.88 -16.03
C LEU A 328 -1.23 -19.53 -15.48
N ASP A 329 -2.39 -18.96 -15.80
CA ASP A 329 -3.69 -19.51 -15.42
C ASP A 329 -4.22 -20.39 -16.56
N ALA A 330 -4.60 -21.61 -16.23
CA ALA A 330 -5.10 -22.64 -17.13
C ALA A 330 -6.43 -23.22 -16.64
N TYR A 331 -7.23 -23.76 -17.54
CA TYR A 331 -8.45 -24.49 -17.17
C TYR A 331 -8.62 -25.80 -17.92
N MET A 332 -9.34 -26.72 -17.29
CA MET A 332 -9.80 -28.00 -17.85
C MET A 332 -11.29 -28.14 -17.55
N GLU A 333 -12.03 -28.77 -18.45
CA GLU A 333 -13.42 -29.14 -18.17
C GLU A 333 -13.46 -30.28 -17.14
N TYR A 334 -14.54 -30.34 -16.35
CA TYR A 334 -14.68 -31.36 -15.32
C TYR A 334 -15.06 -32.72 -15.94
N GLU A 335 -14.19 -33.70 -15.76
CA GLU A 335 -14.42 -35.10 -16.11
C GLU A 335 -14.21 -35.98 -14.87
N ASP A 336 -13.53 -37.12 -15.00
CA ASP A 336 -13.05 -37.88 -13.86
C ASP A 336 -11.85 -37.20 -13.19
N VAL A 337 -12.11 -36.50 -12.09
CA VAL A 337 -11.10 -35.76 -11.32
C VAL A 337 -9.92 -36.65 -10.94
N TYR A 338 -10.14 -37.94 -10.65
CA TYR A 338 -9.07 -38.85 -10.27
C TYR A 338 -8.08 -39.07 -11.42
N THR A 339 -8.57 -39.35 -12.61
CA THR A 339 -7.76 -39.51 -13.83
C THR A 339 -7.09 -38.20 -14.22
N GLN A 340 -7.81 -37.08 -14.17
CA GLN A 340 -7.26 -35.76 -14.50
C GLN A 340 -6.12 -35.36 -13.55
N LEU A 341 -6.26 -35.59 -12.24
CA LEU A 341 -5.19 -35.29 -11.28
C LEU A 341 -3.94 -36.15 -11.51
N LYS A 342 -4.12 -37.43 -11.90
CA LYS A 342 -3.01 -38.32 -12.28
C LYS A 342 -2.33 -37.84 -13.55
N GLU A 343 -3.09 -37.47 -14.56
CA GLU A 343 -2.56 -36.94 -15.82
C GLU A 343 -1.72 -35.68 -15.59
N ILE A 344 -2.25 -34.74 -14.80
CA ILE A 344 -1.54 -33.51 -14.45
C ILE A 344 -0.25 -33.84 -13.66
N TYR A 345 -0.30 -34.76 -12.70
CA TYR A 345 0.88 -35.17 -11.93
C TYR A 345 1.94 -35.85 -12.82
N ASN A 346 1.55 -36.78 -13.69
CA ASN A 346 2.47 -37.46 -14.60
C ASN A 346 3.11 -36.46 -15.57
N LYS A 347 2.35 -35.45 -16.01
CA LYS A 347 2.86 -34.38 -16.85
C LYS A 347 3.78 -33.44 -16.09
N LEU A 348 3.44 -32.95 -14.89
CA LEU A 348 4.16 -31.85 -14.21
C LEU A 348 5.18 -32.28 -13.15
N GLY A 349 5.06 -33.50 -12.61
CA GLY A 349 5.92 -34.02 -11.55
C GLY A 349 5.61 -33.43 -10.16
N PRO A 350 6.59 -33.39 -9.24
CA PRO A 350 6.37 -33.00 -7.85
C PRO A 350 6.17 -31.48 -7.66
N GLY A 351 5.69 -31.08 -6.47
CA GLY A 351 5.55 -29.67 -6.08
C GLY A 351 4.15 -29.08 -6.29
N GLY A 352 3.13 -29.94 -6.38
CA GLY A 352 1.74 -29.55 -6.62
C GLY A 352 0.93 -29.29 -5.35
N LEU A 353 0.07 -28.27 -5.40
CA LEU A 353 -0.92 -27.98 -4.37
C LEU A 353 -2.33 -28.23 -4.89
N ILE A 354 -3.08 -29.14 -4.28
CA ILE A 354 -4.45 -29.46 -4.65
C ILE A 354 -5.41 -28.76 -3.67
N PHE A 355 -6.20 -27.84 -4.21
CA PHE A 355 -7.21 -27.08 -3.50
C PHE A 355 -8.60 -27.56 -3.88
N VAL A 356 -9.27 -28.22 -2.95
CA VAL A 356 -10.65 -28.66 -3.11
C VAL A 356 -11.60 -27.54 -2.74
N SER A 357 -12.55 -27.20 -3.62
CA SER A 357 -13.54 -26.17 -3.32
C SER A 357 -14.33 -26.47 -2.04
N LYS A 358 -14.66 -25.42 -1.29
CA LYS A 358 -15.20 -25.50 0.07
C LYS A 358 -16.51 -26.30 0.17
N ASP A 359 -17.35 -26.24 -0.86
CA ASP A 359 -18.61 -26.97 -0.97
C ASP A 359 -18.43 -28.49 -1.09
N LYS A 360 -17.34 -28.95 -1.71
CA LYS A 360 -16.98 -30.39 -1.80
C LYS A 360 -16.37 -30.91 -0.50
N GLY A 361 -15.78 -30.01 0.29
CA GLY A 361 -15.45 -30.22 1.69
C GLY A 361 -14.30 -31.21 1.97
N VAL A 362 -14.16 -31.59 3.24
CA VAL A 362 -13.06 -32.45 3.73
C VAL A 362 -13.22 -33.91 3.28
N LYS A 363 -14.44 -34.33 2.95
CA LYS A 363 -14.73 -35.70 2.48
C LYS A 363 -13.96 -35.98 1.18
N LEU A 364 -14.12 -35.12 0.17
CA LEU A 364 -13.41 -35.27 -1.09
C LEU A 364 -11.88 -35.17 -0.92
N VAL A 365 -11.39 -34.32 -0.01
CA VAL A 365 -9.94 -34.28 0.32
C VAL A 365 -9.43 -35.64 0.80
N LYS A 366 -10.20 -36.35 1.63
CA LYS A 366 -9.81 -37.69 2.13
C LYS A 366 -9.87 -38.75 1.03
N GLU A 367 -10.86 -38.68 0.15
CA GLU A 367 -11.03 -39.59 -1.00
C GLU A 367 -9.89 -39.40 -2.01
N LEU A 368 -9.64 -38.17 -2.45
CA LEU A 368 -8.53 -37.84 -3.36
C LEU A 368 -7.18 -38.25 -2.78
N TYR A 369 -6.96 -38.01 -1.48
CA TYR A 369 -5.74 -38.43 -0.79
C TYR A 369 -5.54 -39.94 -0.87
N LYS A 370 -6.59 -40.74 -0.61
CA LYS A 370 -6.49 -42.20 -0.64
C LYS A 370 -6.20 -42.69 -2.06
N VAL A 371 -6.94 -42.21 -3.05
CA VAL A 371 -6.75 -42.63 -4.45
C VAL A 371 -5.37 -42.28 -5.00
N LEU A 372 -4.85 -41.09 -4.68
CA LEU A 372 -3.50 -40.69 -5.10
C LEU A 372 -2.43 -41.54 -4.41
N GLN A 373 -2.60 -41.83 -3.11
CA GLN A 373 -1.68 -42.68 -2.35
C GLN A 373 -1.68 -44.12 -2.89
N ASP A 374 -2.85 -44.71 -3.13
CA ASP A 374 -3.01 -46.06 -3.69
C ASP A 374 -2.42 -46.18 -5.11
N SER A 375 -2.29 -45.04 -5.81
CA SER A 375 -1.69 -44.96 -7.14
C SER A 375 -0.18 -44.68 -7.11
N GLY A 376 0.45 -44.74 -5.94
CA GLY A 376 1.89 -44.53 -5.77
C GLY A 376 2.34 -43.08 -5.66
N VAL A 377 1.43 -42.10 -5.61
CA VAL A 377 1.79 -40.67 -5.49
C VAL A 377 2.05 -40.31 -4.03
N ARG A 378 3.23 -39.76 -3.74
CA ARG A 378 3.57 -39.31 -2.38
C ARG A 378 2.83 -38.03 -2.06
N CYS A 379 1.81 -38.08 -1.21
CA CYS A 379 0.99 -36.92 -0.89
C CYS A 379 0.71 -36.78 0.62
N ALA A 380 0.33 -35.59 1.06
CA ALA A 380 -0.11 -35.32 2.43
C ALA A 380 -1.38 -34.46 2.50
N LYS A 381 -2.19 -34.70 3.54
CA LYS A 381 -3.35 -33.87 3.88
C LYS A 381 -2.92 -32.66 4.70
N ALA A 382 -3.37 -31.48 4.30
CA ALA A 382 -3.11 -30.22 4.98
C ALA A 382 -4.42 -29.63 5.55
N LEU A 383 -5.00 -30.35 6.51
CA LEU A 383 -6.25 -29.97 7.17
C LEU A 383 -6.02 -29.13 8.44
N ALA A 384 -4.97 -29.43 9.19
CA ALA A 384 -4.58 -28.74 10.42
C ALA A 384 -3.08 -28.95 10.72
N GLY A 385 -2.51 -28.10 11.57
CA GLY A 385 -1.10 -28.16 11.96
C GLY A 385 -0.14 -27.62 10.88
N SER A 386 1.15 -27.91 11.03
CA SER A 386 2.22 -27.50 10.10
C SER A 386 3.14 -28.65 9.68
N SER A 387 2.93 -29.88 10.18
CA SER A 387 3.82 -31.02 9.90
C SER A 387 3.89 -31.40 8.44
N PHE A 388 2.83 -31.14 7.66
CA PHE A 388 2.84 -31.35 6.22
C PHE A 388 3.77 -30.39 5.46
N ILE A 389 4.06 -29.21 6.04
CA ILE A 389 5.00 -28.25 5.46
C ILE A 389 6.42 -28.80 5.57
N ASP A 390 6.78 -29.32 6.75
CA ASP A 390 8.10 -29.93 6.98
C ASP A 390 8.32 -31.14 6.06
N LYS A 391 7.28 -31.97 5.85
CA LYS A 391 7.33 -33.11 4.91
C LYS A 391 7.54 -32.66 3.47
N LEU A 392 6.85 -31.61 3.03
CA LEU A 392 7.05 -31.05 1.69
C LEU A 392 8.48 -30.52 1.56
N GLN A 393 8.98 -29.76 2.55
CA GLN A 393 10.33 -29.19 2.58
C GLN A 393 11.44 -30.24 2.48
N ARG A 394 11.28 -31.38 3.16
CA ARG A 394 12.22 -32.50 3.09
C ARG A 394 12.12 -33.28 1.78
N GLY A 395 10.97 -33.20 1.11
CA GLY A 395 10.69 -33.98 -0.10
C GLY A 395 10.15 -35.37 0.19
N ASP A 396 9.60 -35.57 1.38
CA ASP A 396 8.91 -36.79 1.78
C ASP A 396 7.59 -36.95 1.00
N VAL A 397 7.02 -35.82 0.55
CA VAL A 397 5.79 -35.76 -0.24
C VAL A 397 5.95 -34.85 -1.45
N ASP A 398 5.29 -35.24 -2.55
CA ASP A 398 5.26 -34.51 -3.81
C ASP A 398 4.06 -33.56 -3.91
N LEU A 399 2.93 -33.92 -3.28
CA LEU A 399 1.68 -33.17 -3.34
C LEU A 399 1.10 -32.86 -1.95
N LEU A 400 0.51 -31.67 -1.81
CA LEU A 400 -0.33 -31.32 -0.67
C LEU A 400 -1.79 -31.19 -1.09
N ILE A 401 -2.70 -31.71 -0.29
CA ILE A 401 -4.15 -31.69 -0.56
C ILE A 401 -4.87 -31.04 0.61
N GLY A 402 -5.70 -30.03 0.32
CA GLY A 402 -6.48 -29.34 1.33
C GLY A 402 -7.68 -28.59 0.76
N VAL A 403 -8.41 -27.92 1.65
CA VAL A 403 -9.61 -27.16 1.29
C VAL A 403 -9.21 -25.74 0.88
N ALA A 404 -9.79 -25.25 -0.21
CA ALA A 404 -9.71 -23.87 -0.67
C ALA A 404 -10.49 -22.95 0.29
N SER A 405 -9.85 -22.54 1.38
CA SER A 405 -10.42 -21.60 2.34
C SER A 405 -9.46 -20.44 2.60
N TYR A 406 -9.97 -19.21 2.57
CA TYR A 406 -9.19 -18.00 2.83
C TYR A 406 -8.38 -18.01 4.13
N TYR A 407 -8.85 -18.70 5.18
CA TYR A 407 -8.13 -18.86 6.45
C TYR A 407 -7.47 -20.23 6.61
N GLY A 408 -7.49 -21.06 5.56
CA GLY A 408 -6.90 -22.38 5.55
C GLY A 408 -5.39 -22.34 5.69
N VAL A 409 -4.83 -23.37 6.34
CA VAL A 409 -3.39 -23.49 6.62
C VAL A 409 -2.55 -23.51 5.34
N MET A 410 -3.03 -24.12 4.24
CA MET A 410 -2.34 -24.07 2.94
C MET A 410 -2.43 -22.70 2.26
N VAL A 411 -3.58 -22.03 2.34
CA VAL A 411 -3.84 -20.77 1.64
C VAL A 411 -3.08 -19.61 2.29
N ARG A 412 -2.88 -19.63 3.62
CA ARG A 412 -2.15 -18.57 4.35
C ARG A 412 -0.79 -18.98 4.88
N GLY A 413 -0.67 -20.20 5.41
CA GLY A 413 0.46 -20.65 6.22
C GLY A 413 1.53 -21.44 5.48
N LEU A 414 1.42 -21.60 4.16
CA LEU A 414 2.46 -22.24 3.34
C LEU A 414 3.33 -21.17 2.67
N ASP A 415 4.63 -21.20 2.92
CA ASP A 415 5.62 -20.32 2.29
C ASP A 415 6.87 -21.14 1.94
N GLU A 416 6.80 -21.85 0.81
CA GLU A 416 7.85 -22.76 0.36
C GLU A 416 8.14 -22.59 -1.15
N PRO A 417 8.79 -21.48 -1.54
CA PRO A 417 8.99 -21.11 -2.94
C PRO A 417 9.85 -22.11 -3.75
N GLN A 418 10.78 -22.80 -3.08
CA GLN A 418 11.72 -23.71 -3.76
C GLN A 418 11.02 -24.95 -4.33
N ARG A 419 10.05 -25.50 -3.59
CA ARG A 419 9.39 -26.76 -3.97
C ARG A 419 8.01 -26.60 -4.58
N VAL A 420 7.28 -25.53 -4.23
CA VAL A 420 5.93 -25.32 -4.78
C VAL A 420 6.04 -24.81 -6.22
N ARG A 421 5.45 -25.53 -7.16
CA ARG A 421 5.54 -25.27 -8.62
C ARG A 421 4.20 -24.92 -9.25
N TYR A 422 3.14 -25.62 -8.86
CA TYR A 422 1.82 -25.44 -9.46
C TYR A 422 0.68 -25.69 -8.46
N ALA A 423 -0.50 -25.14 -8.77
CA ALA A 423 -1.71 -25.29 -7.97
C ALA A 423 -2.85 -25.82 -8.85
N ILE A 424 -3.63 -26.76 -8.33
CA ILE A 424 -4.80 -27.33 -8.98
C ILE A 424 -6.02 -27.00 -8.12
N PHE A 425 -7.04 -26.40 -8.72
CA PHE A 425 -8.32 -26.11 -8.09
C PHE A 425 -9.35 -27.10 -8.58
N VAL A 426 -9.78 -27.99 -7.68
CA VAL A 426 -10.86 -28.95 -7.96
C VAL A 426 -12.19 -28.25 -7.72
N GLY A 427 -12.72 -27.64 -8.78
CA GLY A 427 -13.85 -26.70 -8.73
C GLY A 427 -13.41 -25.28 -8.38
N ILE A 428 -14.19 -24.31 -8.83
CA ILE A 428 -13.93 -22.88 -8.57
C ILE A 428 -14.21 -22.58 -7.09
N PRO A 429 -13.24 -22.00 -6.33
CA PRO A 429 -13.49 -21.57 -4.96
C PRO A 429 -14.71 -20.64 -4.90
N LYS A 430 -15.71 -21.01 -4.09
CA LYS A 430 -17.00 -20.32 -4.05
C LYS A 430 -17.57 -20.18 -2.65
N HIS A 431 -18.37 -19.14 -2.47
CA HIS A 431 -19.25 -18.95 -1.33
C HIS A 431 -20.67 -19.31 -1.73
N VAL A 432 -21.29 -20.18 -0.94
CA VAL A 432 -22.68 -20.62 -1.13
C VAL A 432 -23.51 -20.07 0.03
N ILE A 433 -24.57 -19.34 -0.29
CA ILE A 433 -25.49 -18.73 0.68
C ILE A 433 -26.90 -19.11 0.27
N THR A 434 -27.71 -19.62 1.19
CA THR A 434 -29.13 -19.87 0.90
C THR A 434 -29.88 -18.56 0.65
N LEU A 435 -30.95 -18.60 -0.15
CA LEU A 435 -31.76 -17.42 -0.45
C LEU A 435 -32.22 -16.71 0.84
N GLU A 436 -32.75 -17.46 1.81
CA GLU A 436 -33.22 -16.91 3.09
C GLU A 436 -32.11 -16.18 3.87
N LYS A 437 -30.89 -16.73 3.93
CA LYS A 437 -29.76 -16.05 4.57
C LYS A 437 -29.30 -14.82 3.79
N ALA A 438 -29.36 -14.88 2.46
CA ALA A 438 -28.99 -13.78 1.59
C ALA A 438 -29.95 -12.59 1.75
N LEU A 439 -31.25 -12.87 1.87
CA LEU A 439 -32.32 -11.88 2.06
C LEU A 439 -32.26 -11.15 3.41
N ASN A 440 -31.43 -11.59 4.36
CA ASN A 440 -31.14 -10.83 5.59
C ASN A 440 -30.21 -9.63 5.37
N SER A 441 -29.66 -9.47 4.16
CA SER A 441 -28.73 -8.40 3.83
C SER A 441 -29.38 -7.34 2.93
N PRO A 442 -29.50 -6.07 3.36
CA PRO A 442 -30.13 -4.99 2.58
C PRO A 442 -29.58 -4.90 1.15
N TRP A 443 -28.26 -4.85 1.01
CA TRP A 443 -27.58 -4.79 -0.29
C TRP A 443 -27.81 -6.00 -1.18
N ARG A 444 -28.09 -7.18 -0.58
CA ARG A 444 -28.33 -8.40 -1.35
C ARG A 444 -29.74 -8.43 -1.89
N ILE A 445 -30.71 -7.91 -1.13
CA ILE A 445 -32.08 -7.68 -1.62
C ILE A 445 -32.02 -6.75 -2.85
N ILE A 446 -31.31 -5.62 -2.76
CA ILE A 446 -31.13 -4.68 -3.89
C ILE A 446 -30.49 -5.37 -5.10
N GLN A 447 -29.42 -6.15 -4.90
CA GLN A 447 -28.76 -6.89 -5.99
C GLN A 447 -29.68 -7.89 -6.68
N LEU A 448 -30.50 -8.61 -5.90
CA LEU A 448 -31.46 -9.57 -6.44
C LEU A 448 -32.63 -8.89 -7.13
N ALA A 449 -33.09 -7.73 -6.63
CA ALA A 449 -34.10 -6.92 -7.28
C ALA A 449 -33.61 -6.43 -8.66
N LEU A 450 -32.39 -5.90 -8.73
CA LEU A 450 -31.78 -5.49 -10.01
C LEU A 450 -31.65 -6.67 -10.98
N LEU A 451 -31.25 -7.85 -10.50
CA LEU A 451 -31.18 -9.05 -11.32
C LEU A 451 -32.54 -9.43 -11.93
N LEU A 452 -33.62 -9.37 -11.14
CA LEU A 452 -34.98 -9.63 -11.63
C LEU A 452 -35.41 -8.58 -12.67
N MET A 453 -35.11 -7.30 -12.41
CA MET A 453 -35.42 -6.21 -13.35
C MET A 453 -34.64 -6.33 -14.66
N ASP A 454 -33.38 -6.75 -14.63
CA ASP A 454 -32.57 -7.04 -15.83
C ASP A 454 -33.15 -8.22 -16.64
N LYS A 455 -33.96 -9.07 -16.01
CA LYS A 455 -34.73 -10.16 -16.63
C LYS A 455 -36.16 -9.76 -17.02
N GLY A 456 -36.51 -8.47 -16.89
CA GLY A 456 -37.83 -7.95 -17.24
C GLY A 456 -38.90 -8.10 -16.16
N ILE A 457 -38.53 -8.54 -14.94
CA ILE A 457 -39.47 -8.72 -13.82
C ILE A 457 -39.39 -7.51 -12.89
N GLU A 458 -40.45 -6.71 -12.86
CA GLU A 458 -40.52 -5.52 -12.03
C GLU A 458 -40.96 -5.86 -10.59
N VAL A 459 -40.03 -5.81 -9.64
CA VAL A 459 -40.31 -5.99 -8.20
C VAL A 459 -40.56 -4.68 -7.46
N ILE A 460 -40.05 -3.58 -8.00
CA ILE A 460 -40.16 -2.21 -7.50
C ILE A 460 -39.80 -1.25 -8.65
N ASP A 461 -40.41 -0.06 -8.67
CA ASP A 461 -40.08 0.93 -9.67
C ASP A 461 -38.62 1.41 -9.55
N ARG A 462 -38.00 1.70 -10.70
CA ARG A 462 -36.56 2.01 -10.77
C ARG A 462 -36.18 3.28 -9.98
N ARG A 463 -37.09 4.25 -9.86
CA ARG A 463 -36.85 5.51 -9.11
C ARG A 463 -36.81 5.23 -7.61
N SER A 464 -37.75 4.46 -7.08
CA SER A 464 -37.78 4.06 -5.68
C SER A 464 -36.61 3.16 -5.32
N LEU A 465 -36.22 2.22 -6.20
CA LEU A 465 -35.02 1.40 -5.97
C LEU A 465 -33.75 2.24 -5.89
N ASN A 466 -33.60 3.24 -6.77
CA ASN A 466 -32.49 4.18 -6.74
C ASN A 466 -32.49 5.03 -5.46
N LYS A 467 -33.65 5.53 -5.04
CA LYS A 467 -33.81 6.29 -3.79
C LYS A 467 -33.45 5.46 -2.56
N LEU A 468 -33.92 4.21 -2.50
CA LEU A 468 -33.59 3.27 -1.43
C LEU A 468 -32.09 2.95 -1.42
N THR A 469 -31.50 2.72 -2.59
CA THR A 469 -30.06 2.47 -2.76
C THR A 469 -29.21 3.66 -2.29
N GLN A 470 -29.63 4.89 -2.62
CA GLN A 470 -28.97 6.11 -2.18
C GLN A 470 -29.06 6.28 -0.66
N ARG A 471 -30.23 6.04 -0.07
CA ARG A 471 -30.43 6.07 1.40
C ARG A 471 -29.53 5.04 2.08
N LEU A 472 -29.47 3.80 1.59
CA LEU A 472 -28.60 2.74 2.12
C LEU A 472 -27.11 3.09 2.01
N SER A 473 -26.70 3.72 0.90
CA SER A 473 -25.32 4.19 0.68
C SER A 473 -24.90 5.25 1.71
N SER A 474 -25.85 6.03 2.22
CA SER A 474 -25.59 7.11 3.18
C SER A 474 -25.46 6.64 4.64
N LEU A 475 -25.85 5.39 4.93
CA LEU A 475 -25.86 4.85 6.30
C LEU A 475 -24.47 4.54 6.82
N LYS A 476 -24.26 4.79 8.11
CA LYS A 476 -23.08 4.33 8.86
C LYS A 476 -23.07 2.80 8.93
N GLN A 477 -21.91 2.23 9.23
CA GLN A 477 -21.76 0.78 9.34
C GLN A 477 -22.58 0.19 10.50
N SER A 478 -22.70 0.91 11.62
CA SER A 478 -23.53 0.52 12.77
C SER A 478 -25.01 0.44 12.38
N GLU A 479 -25.51 1.43 11.65
CA GLU A 479 -26.90 1.49 11.15
C GLU A 479 -27.18 0.34 10.16
N ASN A 480 -26.26 0.07 9.24
CA ASN A 480 -26.33 -1.10 8.35
C ASN A 480 -26.35 -2.44 9.11
N LEU A 481 -25.59 -2.56 10.20
CA LEU A 481 -25.59 -3.76 11.02
C LEU A 481 -26.92 -3.92 11.77
N ILE A 482 -27.47 -2.83 12.30
CA ILE A 482 -28.78 -2.81 12.95
C ILE A 482 -29.86 -3.28 11.98
N LEU A 483 -29.89 -2.76 10.74
CA LEU A 483 -30.83 -3.19 9.70
C LEU A 483 -30.70 -4.69 9.38
N ARG A 484 -29.47 -5.21 9.31
CA ARG A 484 -29.23 -6.66 9.09
C ARG A 484 -29.75 -7.52 10.24
N ILE A 485 -29.51 -7.11 11.48
CA ILE A 485 -30.00 -7.83 12.67
C ILE A 485 -31.53 -7.79 12.68
N ALA A 486 -32.13 -6.62 12.46
CA ALA A 486 -33.58 -6.46 12.41
C ALA A 486 -34.22 -7.31 11.30
N LEU A 487 -33.66 -7.34 10.10
CA LEU A 487 -34.13 -8.23 9.03
C LEU A 487 -34.01 -9.70 9.40
N SER A 488 -32.89 -10.10 10.01
CA SER A 488 -32.63 -11.50 10.39
C SER A 488 -33.53 -12.00 11.52
N LYS A 489 -33.88 -11.13 12.49
CA LYS A 489 -34.77 -11.45 13.61
C LYS A 489 -36.22 -11.09 13.34
N ASN A 490 -36.49 -10.47 12.19
CA ASN A 490 -37.79 -9.90 11.85
C ASN A 490 -38.31 -8.87 12.86
N GLU A 491 -37.42 -8.18 13.57
CA GLU A 491 -37.74 -7.14 14.55
C GLU A 491 -38.16 -5.83 13.84
N ASP A 492 -38.90 -4.98 14.53
CA ASP A 492 -39.19 -3.63 14.07
C ASP A 492 -38.21 -2.63 14.68
N LEU A 493 -37.95 -1.55 13.95
CA LEU A 493 -37.10 -0.45 14.39
C LEU A 493 -37.91 0.82 14.54
N LYS A 494 -37.46 1.71 15.43
CA LYS A 494 -38.03 3.05 15.61
C LYS A 494 -37.16 4.11 14.91
N GLY A 495 -37.79 5.23 14.53
CA GLY A 495 -37.11 6.38 13.91
C GLY A 495 -36.72 6.15 12.44
N LYS A 496 -35.72 6.90 11.95
CA LYS A 496 -35.35 6.98 10.52
C LYS A 496 -34.99 5.64 9.84
N LEU A 497 -34.54 4.64 10.61
CA LEU A 497 -34.23 3.30 10.08
C LEU A 497 -35.49 2.44 9.86
N SER A 498 -36.61 2.80 10.49
CA SER A 498 -37.89 2.10 10.37
C SER A 498 -38.40 2.12 8.92
N GLU A 499 -38.42 3.29 8.29
CA GLU A 499 -38.86 3.45 6.90
C GLU A 499 -38.04 2.59 5.94
N ILE A 500 -36.71 2.64 6.07
CA ILE A 500 -35.78 1.86 5.24
C ILE A 500 -36.02 0.36 5.47
N LEU A 501 -36.21 -0.06 6.72
CA LEU A 501 -36.48 -1.45 7.05
C LEU A 501 -37.81 -1.94 6.45
N ASN A 502 -38.86 -1.12 6.50
CA ASN A 502 -40.18 -1.48 5.97
C ASN A 502 -40.14 -1.63 4.44
N GLU A 503 -39.49 -0.71 3.74
CA GLU A 503 -39.25 -0.82 2.29
C GLU A 503 -38.46 -2.10 1.96
N LEU A 504 -37.43 -2.42 2.75
CA LEU A 504 -36.65 -3.64 2.59
C LEU A 504 -37.44 -4.91 2.90
N LYS A 505 -38.31 -4.91 3.93
CA LYS A 505 -39.17 -6.05 4.28
C LYS A 505 -40.16 -6.34 3.14
N SER A 506 -40.77 -5.30 2.58
CA SER A 506 -41.68 -5.42 1.42
C SER A 506 -40.94 -5.95 0.19
N LEU A 507 -39.81 -5.33 -0.17
CA LEU A 507 -39.01 -5.76 -1.31
C LEU A 507 -38.46 -7.18 -1.13
N ARG A 508 -38.08 -7.57 0.09
CA ARG A 508 -37.63 -8.92 0.43
C ARG A 508 -38.65 -9.98 0.06
N VAL A 509 -39.93 -9.75 0.40
CA VAL A 509 -41.02 -10.70 0.11
C VAL A 509 -41.22 -10.84 -1.39
N ARG A 510 -41.29 -9.71 -2.12
CA ARG A 510 -41.46 -9.70 -3.59
C ARG A 510 -40.30 -10.42 -4.27
N VAL A 511 -39.06 -10.03 -3.98
CA VAL A 511 -37.86 -10.65 -4.54
C VAL A 511 -37.81 -12.16 -4.26
N ARG A 512 -38.20 -12.59 -3.05
CA ARG A 512 -38.26 -14.01 -2.70
C ARG A 512 -39.24 -14.77 -3.59
N ASN A 513 -40.47 -14.26 -3.71
CA ASN A 513 -41.54 -14.93 -4.43
C ASN A 513 -41.22 -15.04 -5.93
N GLU A 514 -40.78 -13.94 -6.54
CA GLU A 514 -40.40 -13.90 -7.96
C GLU A 514 -39.21 -14.83 -8.26
N LEU A 515 -38.18 -14.87 -7.40
CA LEU A 515 -37.07 -15.80 -7.58
C LEU A 515 -37.52 -17.26 -7.45
N CYS A 516 -38.41 -17.55 -6.50
CA CYS A 516 -38.97 -18.89 -6.34
C CYS A 516 -39.76 -19.31 -7.58
N GLU A 517 -40.55 -18.40 -8.16
CA GLU A 517 -41.33 -18.68 -9.36
C GLU A 517 -40.44 -18.86 -10.60
N LEU A 518 -39.51 -17.93 -10.83
CA LEU A 518 -38.60 -17.97 -11.96
C LEU A 518 -37.72 -19.23 -11.96
N LEU A 519 -37.31 -19.69 -10.77
CA LEU A 519 -36.47 -20.89 -10.59
C LEU A 519 -37.27 -22.20 -10.40
N LYS A 520 -38.60 -22.17 -10.49
CA LYS A 520 -39.40 -23.38 -10.75
C LYS A 520 -39.22 -23.82 -12.20
N ASN A 521 -39.20 -22.85 -13.12
CA ASN A 521 -39.14 -23.10 -14.57
C ASN A 521 -37.70 -23.12 -15.11
N ASN A 522 -36.74 -22.57 -14.38
CA ASN A 522 -35.31 -22.56 -14.74
C ASN A 522 -34.46 -23.11 -13.59
N GLU A 523 -33.44 -23.91 -13.90
CA GLU A 523 -32.55 -24.44 -12.86
C GLU A 523 -31.58 -23.37 -12.29
N LYS A 524 -31.23 -22.36 -13.09
CA LYS A 524 -30.24 -21.32 -12.74
C LYS A 524 -30.48 -19.98 -13.42
N ILE A 525 -30.08 -18.90 -12.75
CA ILE A 525 -30.00 -17.53 -13.26
C ILE A 525 -28.58 -17.03 -13.08
N VAL A 526 -27.96 -16.60 -14.17
CA VAL A 526 -26.60 -16.07 -14.19
C VAL A 526 -26.65 -14.53 -14.16
N SER A 527 -25.97 -13.94 -13.18
CA SER A 527 -25.68 -12.51 -13.11
C SER A 527 -24.21 -12.27 -13.45
N GLU A 528 -23.87 -11.03 -13.79
CA GLU A 528 -22.48 -10.59 -13.94
C GLU A 528 -21.60 -10.87 -12.69
N ASN A 529 -22.21 -10.96 -11.50
CA ASN A 529 -21.48 -11.03 -10.23
C ASN A 529 -21.72 -12.31 -9.41
N PHE A 530 -22.72 -13.12 -9.74
CA PHE A 530 -23.08 -14.33 -8.97
C PHE A 530 -24.06 -15.19 -9.76
N ILE A 531 -24.32 -16.40 -9.29
CA ILE A 531 -25.34 -17.30 -9.83
C ILE A 531 -26.40 -17.53 -8.77
N VAL A 532 -27.67 -17.54 -9.15
CA VAL A 532 -28.77 -18.03 -8.32
C VAL A 532 -29.20 -19.36 -8.91
N LYS A 533 -29.18 -20.42 -8.12
CA LYS A 533 -29.47 -21.80 -8.58
C LYS A 533 -30.43 -22.48 -7.62
N ASN A 534 -31.37 -23.23 -8.14
CA ASN A 534 -32.22 -24.12 -7.35
C ASN A 534 -31.57 -25.51 -7.30
N GLU A 535 -31.27 -26.01 -6.10
CA GLU A 535 -30.71 -27.36 -5.91
C GLU A 535 -31.58 -28.12 -4.91
N GLY A 536 -32.36 -29.09 -5.42
CA GLY A 536 -33.22 -29.94 -4.59
C GLY A 536 -34.30 -29.16 -3.83
N GLY A 537 -34.88 -28.13 -4.45
CA GLY A 537 -35.89 -27.26 -3.84
C GLY A 537 -35.32 -26.14 -2.96
N VAL A 538 -34.00 -26.08 -2.78
CA VAL A 538 -33.32 -25.02 -2.02
C VAL A 538 -32.62 -24.06 -2.97
N ILE A 539 -33.11 -22.82 -3.00
CA ILE A 539 -32.48 -21.76 -3.79
C ILE A 539 -31.21 -21.27 -3.07
N LYS A 540 -30.10 -21.32 -3.79
CA LYS A 540 -28.77 -20.93 -3.33
C LYS A 540 -28.22 -19.83 -4.23
N ILE A 541 -27.45 -18.95 -3.63
CA ILE A 541 -26.68 -17.94 -4.34
C ILE A 541 -25.20 -18.27 -4.21
N ILE A 542 -24.57 -18.45 -5.36
CA ILE A 542 -23.20 -18.90 -5.51
C ILE A 542 -22.36 -17.71 -5.98
N VAL A 543 -21.30 -17.41 -5.24
CA VAL A 543 -20.42 -16.27 -5.51
C VAL A 543 -18.98 -16.78 -5.60
N PRO A 544 -18.26 -16.57 -6.70
CA PRO A 544 -16.84 -16.91 -6.77
C PRO A 544 -16.04 -16.20 -5.67
N ASP A 545 -15.24 -16.96 -4.94
CA ASP A 545 -14.29 -16.49 -3.93
C ASP A 545 -12.93 -16.22 -4.58
N ILE A 546 -12.88 -15.08 -5.26
CA ILE A 546 -11.70 -14.58 -5.97
C ILE A 546 -10.48 -14.48 -5.06
N MET A 547 -10.69 -14.08 -3.80
CA MET A 547 -9.58 -13.82 -2.90
C MET A 547 -8.89 -15.11 -2.45
N THR A 548 -9.67 -16.17 -2.18
CA THR A 548 -9.11 -17.50 -1.92
C THR A 548 -8.30 -18.00 -3.12
N TYR A 549 -8.81 -17.83 -4.36
CA TYR A 549 -8.08 -18.22 -5.56
C TYR A 549 -6.75 -17.47 -5.70
N ILE A 550 -6.76 -16.15 -5.58
CA ILE A 550 -5.55 -15.31 -5.69
C ILE A 550 -4.50 -15.71 -4.65
N GLN A 551 -4.91 -15.88 -3.38
CA GLN A 551 -3.97 -16.23 -2.32
C GLN A 551 -3.43 -17.65 -2.42
N ALA A 552 -4.26 -18.60 -2.87
CA ALA A 552 -3.88 -20.00 -3.03
C ALA A 552 -2.96 -20.19 -4.25
N SER A 553 -3.34 -19.64 -5.41
CA SER A 553 -2.50 -19.68 -6.61
C SER A 553 -1.20 -18.88 -6.39
N GLY A 554 -1.25 -17.75 -5.68
CA GLY A 554 -0.07 -16.97 -5.28
C GLY A 554 0.91 -17.69 -4.35
N ARG A 555 0.68 -18.95 -3.98
CA ARG A 555 1.68 -19.81 -3.30
C ARG A 555 2.69 -20.40 -4.29
N THR A 556 2.37 -20.46 -5.57
CA THR A 556 3.26 -20.98 -6.63
C THR A 556 4.19 -19.92 -7.19
N SER A 557 3.88 -18.65 -6.96
CA SER A 557 4.65 -17.49 -7.42
C SER A 557 5.03 -16.63 -6.23
N ARG A 558 6.27 -16.75 -5.76
CA ARG A 558 6.80 -16.15 -4.53
C ARG A 558 8.17 -15.56 -4.75
N LEU A 559 8.61 -14.73 -3.79
CA LEU A 559 10.00 -14.28 -3.77
C LEU A 559 10.93 -15.48 -3.56
N PHE A 560 11.89 -15.64 -4.44
CA PHE A 560 12.96 -16.60 -4.25
C PHE A 560 14.24 -16.10 -4.91
N LYS A 561 15.37 -16.17 -4.19
CA LYS A 561 16.69 -15.81 -4.72
C LYS A 561 16.75 -14.48 -5.49
N GLY A 562 16.01 -13.48 -5.03
CA GLY A 562 16.03 -12.15 -5.65
C GLY A 562 15.22 -12.02 -6.95
N HIS A 563 14.34 -12.97 -7.29
CA HIS A 563 13.33 -12.86 -8.34
C HIS A 563 11.98 -13.48 -7.92
N MET A 564 10.93 -13.30 -8.73
CA MET A 564 9.64 -13.95 -8.51
C MET A 564 9.60 -15.30 -9.22
N THR A 565 9.29 -16.38 -8.49
CA THR A 565 9.09 -17.70 -9.09
C THR A 565 7.93 -17.69 -10.07
N PHE A 566 8.08 -18.35 -11.21
CA PHE A 566 6.97 -18.60 -12.13
C PHE A 566 6.12 -19.76 -11.63
N GLY A 567 4.80 -19.69 -11.77
CA GLY A 567 3.90 -20.74 -11.34
C GLY A 567 2.83 -21.08 -12.37
N LEU A 568 2.23 -22.26 -12.23
CA LEU A 568 1.08 -22.69 -13.01
C LEU A 568 -0.13 -22.85 -12.09
N SER A 569 -1.29 -22.35 -12.51
CA SER A 569 -2.56 -22.51 -11.79
C SER A 569 -3.58 -23.15 -12.71
N ILE A 570 -4.12 -24.31 -12.35
CA ILE A 570 -5.06 -25.08 -13.16
C ILE A 570 -6.40 -25.11 -12.44
N ILE A 571 -7.47 -24.71 -13.12
CA ILE A 571 -8.84 -24.81 -12.61
C ILE A 571 -9.55 -25.95 -13.33
N ILE A 572 -9.99 -26.96 -12.58
CA ILE A 572 -10.92 -27.98 -13.10
C ILE A 572 -12.33 -27.41 -12.93
N VAL A 573 -12.94 -27.01 -14.04
CA VAL A 573 -14.17 -26.23 -14.12
C VAL A 573 -15.38 -27.15 -14.03
N ASP A 574 -16.05 -27.13 -12.88
CA ASP A 574 -17.27 -27.91 -12.62
C ASP A 574 -18.58 -27.19 -13.00
N ASP A 575 -18.50 -25.90 -13.33
CA ASP A 575 -19.64 -25.08 -13.74
C ASP A 575 -19.15 -23.94 -14.66
N GLN A 576 -19.52 -24.02 -15.95
CA GLN A 576 -19.04 -23.08 -16.96
C GLN A 576 -19.59 -21.66 -16.79
N ASP A 577 -20.81 -21.52 -16.28
CA ASP A 577 -21.36 -20.19 -16.00
C ASP A 577 -20.62 -19.55 -14.84
N LEU A 578 -20.31 -20.34 -13.80
CA LEU A 578 -19.57 -19.84 -12.65
C LEU A 578 -18.15 -19.44 -13.05
N PHE A 579 -17.56 -20.16 -14.01
CA PHE A 579 -16.26 -19.83 -14.60
C PHE A 579 -16.28 -18.48 -15.32
N ASN A 580 -17.31 -18.22 -16.12
CA ASN A 580 -17.48 -16.92 -16.79
C ASN A 580 -17.63 -15.77 -15.77
N VAL A 581 -18.44 -15.96 -14.72
CA VAL A 581 -18.57 -14.98 -13.62
C VAL A 581 -17.24 -14.79 -12.89
N PHE A 582 -16.47 -15.87 -12.70
CA PHE A 582 -15.14 -15.83 -12.11
C PHE A 582 -14.16 -15.01 -12.95
N ILE A 583 -14.09 -15.24 -14.27
CA ILE A 583 -13.22 -14.48 -15.20
C ILE A 583 -13.57 -13.00 -15.17
N ASN A 584 -14.86 -12.66 -15.29
CA ASN A 584 -15.31 -11.26 -15.28
C ASN A 584 -14.92 -10.54 -13.99
N LYS A 585 -15.03 -11.22 -12.85
CA LYS A 585 -14.56 -10.68 -11.57
C LYS A 585 -13.04 -10.60 -11.48
N MET A 586 -12.30 -11.60 -11.95
CA MET A 586 -10.84 -11.59 -11.96
C MET A 586 -10.30 -10.42 -12.77
N ARG A 587 -10.92 -10.10 -13.92
CA ARG A 587 -10.56 -8.96 -14.77
C ARG A 587 -10.69 -7.59 -14.08
N ARG A 588 -11.53 -7.48 -13.03
CA ARG A 588 -11.60 -6.26 -12.21
C ARG A 588 -10.40 -6.07 -11.28
N TYR A 589 -9.71 -7.16 -10.92
CA TYR A 589 -8.48 -7.12 -10.11
C TYR A 589 -7.24 -7.14 -10.99
N PHE A 590 -7.29 -7.86 -12.11
CA PHE A 590 -6.22 -8.03 -13.07
C PHE A 590 -6.77 -7.76 -14.47
N PRO A 591 -6.74 -6.52 -14.98
CA PRO A 591 -7.34 -6.16 -16.27
C PRO A 591 -6.91 -7.06 -17.45
N ARG A 592 -5.69 -7.61 -17.39
CA ARG A 592 -5.12 -8.52 -18.39
C ARG A 592 -5.21 -10.00 -18.00
N PHE A 593 -6.11 -10.35 -17.08
CA PHE A 593 -6.32 -11.74 -16.71
C PHE A 593 -6.79 -12.56 -17.89
N ASN A 594 -5.99 -13.57 -18.22
CA ASN A 594 -6.27 -14.54 -19.25
C ASN A 594 -6.15 -15.95 -18.66
N VAL A 595 -7.01 -16.86 -19.10
CA VAL A 595 -6.96 -18.27 -18.71
C VAL A 595 -6.98 -19.08 -19.99
N LEU A 596 -5.98 -19.94 -20.17
CA LEU A 596 -5.84 -20.75 -21.37
C LEU A 596 -6.38 -22.17 -21.16
N PRO A 597 -6.90 -22.85 -22.19
CA PRO A 597 -7.15 -24.28 -22.12
C PRO A 597 -5.85 -25.03 -21.78
N PHE A 598 -5.86 -25.94 -20.81
CA PHE A 598 -4.64 -26.64 -20.39
C PHE A 598 -3.94 -27.39 -21.52
N ASN A 599 -4.71 -27.95 -22.45
CA ASN A 599 -4.20 -28.68 -23.61
C ASN A 599 -3.56 -27.78 -24.68
N SER A 600 -3.81 -26.47 -24.66
CA SER A 600 -3.21 -25.53 -25.61
C SER A 600 -1.87 -24.95 -25.11
N ILE A 601 -1.40 -25.36 -23.93
CA ILE A 601 -0.20 -24.83 -23.29
C ILE A 601 1.00 -25.72 -23.62
N ASP A 602 2.12 -25.11 -24.03
CA ASP A 602 3.39 -25.81 -24.09
C ASP A 602 3.92 -26.08 -22.67
N LEU A 603 3.70 -27.30 -22.19
CA LEU A 603 4.14 -27.72 -20.86
C LEU A 603 5.65 -27.80 -20.72
N ASN A 604 6.40 -27.98 -21.81
CA ASN A 604 7.86 -28.00 -21.75
C ASN A 604 8.39 -26.59 -21.49
N GLU A 605 7.87 -25.58 -22.19
CA GLU A 605 8.19 -24.18 -21.93
C GLU A 605 7.83 -23.79 -20.49
N VAL A 606 6.63 -24.16 -20.02
CA VAL A 606 6.17 -23.86 -18.66
C VAL A 606 7.07 -24.49 -17.60
N LYS A 607 7.44 -25.78 -17.75
CA LYS A 607 8.34 -26.46 -16.83
C LYS A 607 9.71 -25.81 -16.80
N GLU A 608 10.24 -25.46 -17.96
CA GLU A 608 11.56 -24.84 -18.05
C GLU A 608 11.56 -23.45 -17.39
N ARG A 609 10.50 -22.65 -17.58
CA ARG A 609 10.33 -21.38 -16.85
C ARG A 609 10.19 -21.58 -15.34
N ILE A 610 9.44 -22.60 -14.90
CA ILE A 610 9.33 -22.97 -13.48
C ILE A 610 10.69 -23.34 -12.90
N ARG A 611 11.50 -24.12 -13.63
CA ARG A 611 12.85 -24.57 -13.24
C ARG A 611 13.81 -23.38 -13.14
N ARG A 612 13.96 -22.61 -14.23
CA ARG A 612 14.86 -21.44 -14.30
C ARG A 612 14.62 -20.47 -13.15
N THR A 613 13.36 -20.08 -12.92
CA THR A 613 13.00 -19.13 -11.84
C THR A 613 13.15 -19.69 -10.41
N ARG A 614 13.70 -20.89 -10.23
CA ARG A 614 14.00 -21.50 -8.92
C ARG A 614 15.45 -21.95 -8.79
N GLU A 615 16.23 -21.86 -9.86
CA GLU A 615 17.65 -22.20 -9.89
C GLU A 615 18.48 -20.90 -9.97
N ASP A 616 19.79 -20.96 -9.70
CA ASP A 616 20.66 -19.76 -9.74
C ASP A 616 20.95 -19.29 -11.19
N GLU A 617 20.41 -19.99 -12.19
CA GLU A 617 20.50 -19.65 -13.61
C GLU A 617 19.34 -18.76 -14.05
N VAL A 618 19.39 -17.46 -13.73
CA VAL A 618 18.56 -16.47 -14.43
C VAL A 618 19.35 -15.21 -14.73
N ASN A 619 19.67 -15.03 -16.02
CA ASN A 619 19.79 -13.72 -16.64
C ASN A 619 18.37 -13.17 -16.88
N ASP A 620 18.07 -12.05 -16.23
CA ASP A 620 17.00 -11.06 -16.47
C ASP A 620 15.80 -11.44 -17.35
N ASP A 621 14.65 -11.64 -16.71
CA ASP A 621 13.32 -11.39 -17.32
C ASP A 621 12.31 -10.78 -16.33
N PHE A 622 12.54 -10.90 -15.02
CA PHE A 622 11.71 -10.26 -14.01
C PHE A 622 12.40 -9.02 -13.45
N THR A 623 12.02 -7.84 -13.95
CA THR A 623 12.46 -6.58 -13.36
C THR A 623 11.95 -6.48 -11.92
N PRO A 624 12.83 -6.35 -10.90
CA PRO A 624 12.38 -6.15 -9.52
C PRO A 624 11.48 -4.91 -9.44
N ILE A 625 10.59 -4.90 -8.44
CA ILE A 625 9.66 -3.77 -8.21
C ILE A 625 10.43 -2.47 -8.22
N LYS A 626 10.13 -1.59 -9.17
CA LYS A 626 10.67 -0.23 -9.19
C LYS A 626 9.85 0.68 -8.30
N THR A 627 10.46 1.73 -7.79
CA THR A 627 9.75 2.74 -6.99
C THR A 627 9.73 4.04 -7.78
N ALA A 628 8.55 4.65 -7.86
CA ALA A 628 8.35 5.86 -8.65
C ALA A 628 7.53 6.90 -7.91
N LEU A 629 8.02 8.14 -7.86
CA LEU A 629 7.26 9.30 -7.42
C LEU A 629 6.55 9.92 -8.64
N LEU A 630 5.22 9.98 -8.62
CA LEU A 630 4.43 10.65 -9.64
C LEU A 630 3.88 11.96 -9.07
N VAL A 631 4.31 13.09 -9.61
CA VAL A 631 3.88 14.43 -9.17
C VAL A 631 2.94 15.04 -10.20
N VAL A 632 1.72 15.39 -9.77
CA VAL A 632 0.74 16.13 -10.60
C VAL A 632 0.50 17.52 -10.00
N GLU A 633 -0.24 18.40 -10.70
CA GLU A 633 -0.50 19.75 -10.19
C GLU A 633 -1.58 19.78 -9.10
N SER A 634 -2.64 18.96 -9.22
CA SER A 634 -3.83 19.04 -8.36
C SER A 634 -4.11 17.77 -7.52
N PRO A 635 -4.63 17.93 -6.28
CA PRO A 635 -4.94 16.79 -5.40
C PRO A 635 -6.01 15.83 -5.94
N VAL A 636 -6.93 16.35 -6.78
CA VAL A 636 -7.99 15.54 -7.39
C VAL A 636 -7.37 14.57 -8.39
N LYS A 637 -6.49 15.05 -9.28
CA LYS A 637 -5.79 14.18 -10.23
C LYS A 637 -4.96 13.12 -9.52
N ALA A 638 -4.18 13.51 -8.49
CA ALA A 638 -3.36 12.56 -7.73
C ALA A 638 -4.20 11.41 -7.17
N LYS A 639 -5.35 11.74 -6.57
CA LYS A 639 -6.29 10.76 -6.01
C LYS A 639 -6.96 9.90 -7.07
N THR A 640 -7.33 10.47 -8.21
CA THR A 640 -7.99 9.75 -9.31
C THR A 640 -7.01 8.78 -9.97
N ILE A 641 -5.78 9.21 -10.29
CA ILE A 641 -4.74 8.35 -10.86
C ILE A 641 -4.42 7.21 -9.90
N ALA A 642 -4.21 7.50 -8.62
CA ALA A 642 -3.94 6.46 -7.62
C ALA A 642 -5.07 5.41 -7.53
N ARG A 643 -6.32 5.82 -7.80
CA ARG A 643 -7.48 4.92 -7.82
C ARG A 643 -7.53 4.01 -9.05
N LEU A 644 -6.87 4.36 -10.15
CA LEU A 644 -6.76 3.51 -11.33
C LEU A 644 -5.93 2.24 -11.06
N PHE A 645 -5.08 2.26 -10.02
CA PHE A 645 -4.28 1.13 -9.53
C PHE A 645 -4.91 0.45 -8.30
N GLY A 646 -6.13 0.87 -7.92
CA GLY A 646 -6.91 0.31 -6.83
C GLY A 646 -7.00 1.22 -5.61
N LYS A 647 -6.92 0.69 -4.38
CA LYS A 647 -7.13 1.52 -3.18
C LYS A 647 -5.78 1.95 -2.59
N PRO A 648 -5.33 3.20 -2.81
CA PRO A 648 -4.05 3.63 -2.28
C PRO A 648 -4.05 3.70 -0.76
N ALA A 649 -2.90 3.39 -0.14
CA ALA A 649 -2.61 3.90 1.19
C ALA A 649 -2.34 5.41 1.13
N LYS A 650 -2.46 6.07 2.28
CA LYS A 650 -2.15 7.49 2.36
C LYS A 650 -1.09 7.72 3.42
N ARG A 651 -0.04 8.43 3.05
CA ARG A 651 0.98 8.95 3.96
C ARG A 651 0.94 10.48 3.92
N ARG A 652 1.30 11.12 5.03
CA ARG A 652 1.46 12.57 5.09
C ARG A 652 2.91 12.90 5.38
N ILE A 653 3.52 13.68 4.50
CA ILE A 653 4.88 14.20 4.68
C ILE A 653 4.78 15.72 4.71
N GLY A 654 4.91 16.30 5.90
CA GLY A 654 4.60 17.70 6.15
C GLY A 654 3.18 18.04 5.66
N ARG A 655 3.10 18.83 4.61
CA ARG A 655 1.83 19.28 4.02
C ARG A 655 1.35 18.43 2.83
N LEU A 656 2.21 17.57 2.28
CA LEU A 656 1.86 16.70 1.17
C LEU A 656 1.05 15.48 1.63
N VAL A 657 0.00 15.19 0.87
CA VAL A 657 -0.68 13.89 0.91
C VAL A 657 -0.08 13.03 -0.20
N VAL A 658 0.45 11.88 0.17
CA VAL A 658 1.07 10.92 -0.74
C VAL A 658 0.21 9.67 -0.80
N TYR A 659 -0.20 9.29 -1.99
CA TYR A 659 -0.97 8.10 -2.27
C TYR A 659 -0.01 6.98 -2.69
N GLU A 660 0.08 5.93 -1.89
CA GLU A 660 0.96 4.80 -2.15
C GLU A 660 0.14 3.64 -2.71
N VAL A 661 0.50 3.18 -3.92
CA VAL A 661 -0.22 2.09 -4.59
C VAL A 661 0.71 1.29 -5.49
N PRO A 662 0.70 -0.05 -5.41
CA PRO A 662 1.38 -0.88 -6.40
C PRO A 662 0.59 -0.86 -7.71
N GLY A 663 1.28 -0.90 -8.84
CA GLY A 663 0.67 -0.83 -10.16
C GLY A 663 1.57 -1.37 -11.26
N TYR A 664 1.01 -2.16 -12.17
CA TYR A 664 1.69 -2.52 -13.43
C TYR A 664 1.51 -1.44 -14.49
N VAL A 665 2.60 -1.07 -15.16
CA VAL A 665 2.58 -0.24 -16.38
C VAL A 665 3.51 -0.83 -17.42
N LYS A 666 3.18 -0.64 -18.70
CA LYS A 666 4.08 -0.99 -19.79
C LYS A 666 5.15 0.07 -19.94
N VAL A 667 6.41 -0.34 -19.89
CA VAL A 667 7.58 0.50 -20.17
C VAL A 667 8.39 -0.23 -21.23
N LYS A 668 8.54 0.37 -22.42
CA LYS A 668 9.25 -0.25 -23.57
C LYS A 668 8.77 -1.68 -23.85
N ASP A 669 7.45 -1.85 -23.94
CA ASP A 669 6.75 -3.14 -24.16
C ASP A 669 6.90 -4.22 -23.08
N ARG A 670 7.53 -3.91 -21.94
CA ARG A 670 7.61 -4.81 -20.78
C ARG A 670 6.66 -4.39 -19.67
N ASP A 671 5.96 -5.36 -19.07
CA ASP A 671 5.15 -5.11 -17.87
C ASP A 671 6.06 -4.92 -16.66
N THR A 672 6.19 -3.67 -16.22
CA THR A 672 6.99 -3.30 -15.07
C THR A 672 6.05 -2.99 -13.91
N MET A 673 6.29 -3.64 -12.78
CA MET A 673 5.56 -3.31 -11.56
C MET A 673 6.25 -2.18 -10.81
N TYR A 674 5.48 -1.14 -10.55
CA TYR A 674 5.91 0.01 -9.74
C TYR A 674 5.22 0.00 -8.39
N LEU A 675 5.95 0.42 -7.36
CA LEU A 675 5.36 1.03 -6.17
C LEU A 675 5.28 2.53 -6.42
N PHE A 676 4.08 3.02 -6.75
CA PHE A 676 3.85 4.43 -7.02
C PHE A 676 3.63 5.20 -5.72
N LEU A 677 4.33 6.33 -5.61
CA LEU A 677 4.12 7.41 -4.65
C LEU A 677 3.50 8.58 -5.42
N ILE A 678 2.19 8.74 -5.38
CA ILE A 678 1.48 9.74 -6.17
C ILE A 678 1.13 10.93 -5.29
N THR A 679 1.57 12.14 -5.64
CA THR A 679 1.27 13.36 -4.87
C THR A 679 0.97 14.55 -5.78
N ALA A 680 0.56 15.66 -5.18
CA ALA A 680 0.25 16.89 -5.90
C ALA A 680 1.13 18.04 -5.42
N SER A 681 1.60 18.89 -6.34
CA SER A 681 2.32 20.12 -6.00
C SER A 681 1.41 21.22 -5.45
N TYR A 682 0.09 21.09 -5.63
CA TYR A 682 -0.92 22.11 -5.32
C TYR A 682 -0.79 23.38 -6.19
N GLY A 683 -0.35 23.20 -7.45
CA GLY A 683 -0.09 24.28 -8.41
C GLY A 683 1.38 24.69 -8.43
N HIS A 684 1.65 25.99 -8.66
CA HIS A 684 2.99 26.56 -8.61
C HIS A 684 3.57 26.50 -7.20
N LEU A 685 4.86 26.17 -7.11
CA LEU A 685 5.63 26.18 -5.86
C LEU A 685 6.44 27.47 -5.71
N THR A 686 6.83 28.06 -6.83
CA THR A 686 7.64 29.28 -6.88
C THR A 686 7.05 30.28 -7.85
N ASP A 687 7.22 31.56 -7.56
CA ASP A 687 6.86 32.64 -8.47
C ASP A 687 7.92 33.76 -8.41
N LEU A 688 7.90 34.66 -9.38
CA LEU A 688 8.82 35.80 -9.43
C LEU A 688 8.80 36.53 -8.10
N THR A 689 9.99 36.80 -7.58
CA THR A 689 10.16 37.46 -6.29
C THR A 689 9.50 38.83 -6.26
N MET A 690 8.99 39.20 -5.09
CA MET A 690 8.52 40.54 -4.77
C MET A 690 9.56 41.33 -3.98
N SER A 691 10.68 40.69 -3.63
CA SER A 691 11.84 41.38 -3.07
C SER A 691 12.39 42.38 -4.09
N ASN A 692 13.00 43.46 -3.61
CA ASN A 692 13.60 44.48 -4.46
C ASN A 692 14.91 43.97 -5.12
N ILE A 693 14.77 43.10 -6.12
CA ILE A 693 15.86 42.43 -6.83
C ILE A 693 15.69 42.68 -8.33
N GLY A 694 16.70 43.28 -8.96
CA GLY A 694 16.67 43.61 -10.38
C GLY A 694 15.46 44.46 -10.76
N PHE A 695 15.02 44.35 -12.01
CA PHE A 695 13.81 45.02 -12.51
C PHE A 695 12.58 44.14 -12.25
N TYR A 696 11.85 44.46 -11.17
CA TYR A 696 10.65 43.75 -10.70
C TYR A 696 10.82 42.22 -10.53
N GLY A 697 11.99 41.79 -10.06
CA GLY A 697 12.32 40.38 -9.82
C GLY A 697 13.09 39.69 -10.97
N VAL A 698 13.56 40.46 -11.95
CA VAL A 698 14.39 39.97 -13.07
C VAL A 698 15.71 40.72 -13.08
N ILE A 699 16.82 40.00 -12.96
CA ILE A 699 18.14 40.59 -13.13
C ILE A 699 18.36 40.79 -14.63
N VAL A 700 18.69 42.02 -15.02
CA VAL A 700 19.00 42.39 -16.40
C VAL A 700 20.50 42.64 -16.45
N ASP A 701 21.21 41.80 -17.18
CA ASP A 701 22.67 41.83 -17.30
C ASP A 701 23.05 41.72 -18.78
N GLU A 702 23.45 42.84 -19.38
CA GLU A 702 23.71 42.99 -20.83
C GLU A 702 22.61 42.37 -21.71
N ASP A 703 22.85 41.15 -22.24
CA ASP A 703 21.94 40.38 -23.11
C ASP A 703 21.17 39.25 -22.39
N LYS A 704 21.23 39.20 -21.05
CA LYS A 704 20.62 38.14 -20.25
C LYS A 704 19.54 38.68 -19.33
N TYR A 705 18.39 38.03 -19.40
CA TYR A 705 17.29 38.20 -18.45
C TYR A 705 17.27 36.97 -17.53
N ILE A 706 17.57 37.17 -16.24
CA ILE A 706 17.64 36.10 -15.24
C ILE A 706 16.49 36.30 -14.23
N PRO A 707 15.39 35.55 -14.38
CA PRO A 707 14.29 35.56 -13.43
C PRO A 707 14.72 35.06 -12.06
N VAL A 708 14.35 35.78 -11.01
CA VAL A 708 14.56 35.40 -9.61
C VAL A 708 13.24 34.94 -9.01
N TYR A 709 13.22 33.68 -8.60
CA TYR A 709 12.06 33.00 -8.04
C TYR A 709 12.21 32.80 -6.53
N ASN A 710 11.10 32.91 -5.82
CA ASN A 710 11.02 32.57 -4.40
C ASN A 710 9.77 31.73 -4.11
N THR A 711 9.72 31.14 -2.92
CA THR A 711 8.62 30.27 -2.50
C THR A 711 7.34 31.08 -2.33
N ILE A 712 6.25 30.57 -2.88
CA ILE A 712 4.93 31.17 -2.72
C ILE A 712 4.46 30.97 -1.28
N LYS A 713 4.08 32.07 -0.64
CA LYS A 713 3.50 32.13 0.70
C LYS A 713 2.04 32.56 0.59
N ARG A 714 1.17 31.99 1.42
CA ARG A 714 -0.25 32.36 1.49
C ARG A 714 -0.66 32.62 2.92
N CYS A 715 -1.23 33.79 3.20
CA CYS A 715 -1.80 34.11 4.50
C CYS A 715 -3.08 33.30 4.75
N LEU A 716 -3.14 32.57 5.85
CA LEU A 716 -4.33 31.78 6.23
C LEU A 716 -5.48 32.65 6.75
N LYS A 717 -5.17 33.86 7.25
CA LYS A 717 -6.17 34.82 7.74
C LYS A 717 -6.89 35.55 6.61
N CYS A 718 -6.16 36.17 5.69
CA CYS A 718 -6.75 37.03 4.64
C CYS A 718 -6.58 36.49 3.21
N GLY A 719 -5.95 35.33 3.03
CA GLY A 719 -5.78 34.69 1.73
C GLY A 719 -4.73 35.30 0.79
N TYR A 720 -4.10 36.42 1.17
CA TYR A 720 -3.11 37.13 0.34
C TYR A 720 -1.89 36.25 0.04
N GLN A 721 -1.43 36.26 -1.21
CA GLN A 721 -0.26 35.53 -1.67
C GLN A 721 0.90 36.49 -1.93
N PHE A 722 2.11 36.08 -1.52
CA PHE A 722 3.32 36.88 -1.67
C PHE A 722 4.56 35.97 -1.77
N THR A 723 5.65 36.51 -2.28
CA THR A 723 6.93 35.78 -2.45
C THR A 723 8.11 36.43 -1.72
N SER A 724 7.92 37.57 -1.06
CA SER A 724 8.96 38.21 -0.24
C SER A 724 9.39 37.32 0.95
N ASN A 725 10.55 37.63 1.53
CA ASN A 725 11.12 36.87 2.66
C ASN A 725 10.48 37.21 4.02
N ASP A 726 9.37 37.95 4.04
CA ASP A 726 8.68 38.37 5.26
C ASP A 726 8.07 37.18 6.03
N TYR A 727 8.23 37.19 7.35
CA TYR A 727 7.59 36.25 8.28
C TYR A 727 6.19 36.69 8.72
N LYS A 728 5.71 37.85 8.24
CA LYS A 728 4.37 38.39 8.49
C LYS A 728 3.69 38.69 7.17
N CYS A 729 2.37 38.53 7.13
CA CYS A 729 1.58 38.88 5.96
C CYS A 729 1.71 40.39 5.70
N PRO A 730 2.19 40.84 4.53
CA PRO A 730 2.35 42.26 4.25
C PRO A 730 1.01 43.02 4.19
N ARG A 731 -0.11 42.30 4.03
CA ARG A 731 -1.46 42.90 3.97
C ARG A 731 -2.14 43.03 5.34
N CYS A 732 -1.95 42.08 6.25
CA CYS A 732 -2.73 42.03 7.50
C CYS A 732 -1.91 41.77 8.77
N GLY A 733 -0.59 41.71 8.66
CA GLY A 733 0.35 41.52 9.77
C GLY A 733 0.34 40.13 10.41
N SER A 734 -0.54 39.21 9.98
CA SER A 734 -0.66 37.86 10.55
C SER A 734 0.59 37.01 10.31
N THR A 735 0.99 36.24 11.32
CA THR A 735 2.05 35.22 11.26
C THR A 735 1.55 33.86 10.80
N LEU A 736 0.23 33.67 10.63
CA LEU A 736 -0.38 32.44 10.15
C LEU A 736 -0.18 32.31 8.63
N ILE A 737 1.05 31.98 8.24
CA ILE A 737 1.50 31.92 6.86
C ILE A 737 1.76 30.47 6.47
N ASN A 738 1.36 30.19 5.24
CA ASN A 738 1.53 28.92 4.63
C ASN A 738 2.56 29.00 3.50
N ASP A 739 3.77 28.50 3.74
CA ASP A 739 4.88 28.52 2.78
C ASP A 739 4.92 27.23 1.96
N SER A 740 5.25 27.35 0.67
CA SER A 740 5.46 26.23 -0.25
C SER A 740 6.80 25.54 -0.03
N ILE A 741 7.73 26.14 0.73
CA ILE A 741 9.00 25.49 1.11
C ILE A 741 8.77 24.14 1.81
N ASP A 742 7.68 24.00 2.57
CA ASP A 742 7.31 22.73 3.22
C ASP A 742 6.96 21.65 2.20
N ILE A 743 6.32 22.05 1.09
CA ILE A 743 5.98 21.15 -0.02
C ILE A 743 7.25 20.76 -0.76
N ILE A 744 8.14 21.73 -1.03
CA ILE A 744 9.43 21.52 -1.70
C ILE A 744 10.27 20.50 -0.92
N LYS A 745 10.48 20.71 0.39
CA LYS A 745 11.23 19.78 1.24
C LYS A 745 10.61 18.38 1.27
N ALA A 746 9.28 18.30 1.28
CA ALA A 746 8.57 17.02 1.22
C ALA A 746 8.75 16.31 -0.13
N LEU A 747 8.76 17.04 -1.26
CA LEU A 747 9.09 16.47 -2.58
C LEU A 747 10.54 15.99 -2.66
N GLN A 748 11.49 16.75 -2.13
CA GLN A 748 12.91 16.37 -2.09
C GLN A 748 13.12 15.07 -1.30
N ARG A 749 12.47 14.95 -0.13
CA ARG A 749 12.45 13.70 0.65
C ARG A 749 11.83 12.54 -0.12
N LEU A 750 10.71 12.76 -0.80
CA LEU A 750 10.07 11.71 -1.60
C LEU A 750 10.93 11.28 -2.79
N ALA A 751 11.63 12.23 -3.42
CA ALA A 751 12.54 11.95 -4.53
C ALA A 751 13.72 11.07 -4.08
N SER A 752 14.28 11.32 -2.90
CA SER A 752 15.34 10.46 -2.36
C SER A 752 14.85 9.08 -1.95
N GLU A 753 13.55 8.87 -1.74
CA GLU A 753 12.98 7.55 -1.43
C GLU A 753 12.83 6.63 -2.65
N VAL A 754 12.85 7.14 -3.88
CA VAL A 754 12.47 6.39 -5.10
C VAL A 754 13.60 6.24 -6.10
N ASP A 755 13.49 5.28 -7.01
CA ASP A 755 14.46 5.17 -8.12
C ASP A 755 14.19 6.21 -9.23
N GLU A 756 12.92 6.55 -9.46
CA GLU A 756 12.47 7.35 -10.61
C GLU A 756 11.42 8.40 -10.17
N VAL A 757 11.50 9.62 -10.72
CA VAL A 757 10.46 10.65 -10.58
C VAL A 757 9.79 10.90 -11.92
N TYR A 758 8.47 10.90 -11.95
CA TYR A 758 7.65 11.25 -13.09
C TYR A 758 6.83 12.49 -12.77
N ILE A 759 6.92 13.50 -13.63
CA ILE A 759 6.16 14.74 -13.50
C ILE A 759 5.05 14.72 -14.54
N ALA A 760 3.81 14.73 -14.08
CA ALA A 760 2.60 14.59 -14.90
C ALA A 760 1.64 15.76 -14.68
N THR A 761 2.17 16.97 -14.80
CA THR A 761 1.37 18.21 -14.86
C THR A 761 0.62 18.31 -16.19
N ASP A 762 -0.31 19.26 -16.28
CA ASP A 762 -1.07 19.48 -17.52
C ASP A 762 -0.15 19.66 -18.75
N PRO A 763 -0.52 19.11 -19.93
CA PRO A 763 0.28 19.20 -21.15
C PRO A 763 0.12 20.58 -21.83
N ASP A 764 0.31 21.65 -21.09
CA ASP A 764 0.25 23.04 -21.54
C ASP A 764 1.49 23.84 -21.09
N ILE A 765 1.56 25.12 -21.47
CA ILE A 765 2.68 26.02 -21.17
C ILE A 765 2.85 26.22 -19.65
N GLU A 766 1.74 26.32 -18.90
CA GLU A 766 1.76 26.52 -17.45
C GLU A 766 2.23 25.26 -16.72
N GLY A 767 1.69 24.11 -17.08
CA GLY A 767 2.06 22.80 -16.59
C GLY A 767 3.52 22.47 -16.89
N GLU A 768 4.06 22.88 -18.04
CA GLU A 768 5.47 22.70 -18.35
C GLU A 768 6.38 23.55 -17.43
N LYS A 769 5.99 24.78 -17.07
CA LYS A 769 6.73 25.57 -16.08
C LYS A 769 6.68 24.93 -14.70
N ILE A 770 5.52 24.45 -14.25
CA ILE A 770 5.41 23.74 -12.97
C ILE A 770 6.33 22.51 -13.00
N ALA A 771 6.36 21.79 -14.11
CA ALA A 771 7.23 20.62 -14.25
C ALA A 771 8.72 21.00 -14.23
N TRP A 772 9.09 22.13 -14.85
CA TRP A 772 10.44 22.66 -14.79
C TRP A 772 10.89 22.99 -13.36
N ASP A 773 10.03 23.62 -12.55
CA ASP A 773 10.34 23.89 -11.14
C ASP A 773 10.50 22.61 -10.34
N ILE A 774 9.55 21.67 -10.47
CA ILE A 774 9.61 20.39 -9.77
C ILE A 774 10.89 19.64 -10.14
N TYR A 775 11.25 19.62 -11.42
CA TYR A 775 12.50 19.00 -11.89
C TYR A 775 13.72 19.61 -11.21
N ASN A 776 13.85 20.94 -11.20
CA ASN A 776 14.99 21.60 -10.54
C ASN A 776 14.99 21.34 -9.02
N ILE A 777 13.82 21.23 -8.39
CA ILE A 777 13.69 20.93 -6.96
C ILE A 777 14.18 19.51 -6.62
N VAL A 778 13.87 18.52 -7.46
CA VAL A 778 14.10 17.10 -7.15
C VAL A 778 15.35 16.50 -7.79
N ALA A 779 15.89 17.09 -8.87
CA ALA A 779 17.00 16.51 -9.64
C ALA A 779 18.26 16.27 -8.81
N ALA A 780 18.47 17.04 -7.75
CA ALA A 780 19.58 16.84 -6.84
C ALA A 780 19.41 15.65 -5.88
N TYR A 781 18.27 14.94 -5.88
CA TYR A 781 17.94 13.90 -4.90
C TYR A 781 17.63 12.53 -5.53
N VAL A 782 17.60 12.45 -6.86
CA VAL A 782 17.25 11.25 -7.61
C VAL A 782 17.99 11.26 -8.95
N ASN A 783 18.35 10.08 -9.46
CA ASN A 783 19.09 9.99 -10.71
C ASN A 783 18.20 10.25 -11.95
N ASN A 784 16.94 9.81 -11.91
CA ASN A 784 16.06 9.77 -13.07
C ASN A 784 14.81 10.62 -12.83
N VAL A 785 14.61 11.65 -13.65
CA VAL A 785 13.41 12.49 -13.63
C VAL A 785 12.85 12.62 -15.05
N TYR A 786 11.58 12.29 -15.24
CA TYR A 786 10.91 12.26 -16.54
C TYR A 786 9.65 13.13 -16.56
N ARG A 787 9.26 13.61 -17.74
CA ARG A 787 8.01 14.30 -17.99
C ARG A 787 7.03 13.35 -18.69
N LEU A 788 5.80 13.28 -18.18
CA LEU A 788 4.70 12.48 -18.72
C LEU A 788 3.55 13.38 -19.16
N ASP A 789 3.09 13.25 -20.40
CA ASP A 789 1.89 13.92 -20.87
C ASP A 789 0.68 12.98 -20.74
N ILE A 790 -0.24 13.33 -19.84
CA ILE A 790 -1.49 12.57 -19.63
C ILE A 790 -2.65 13.41 -20.15
N TYR A 791 -3.11 13.11 -21.37
CA TYR A 791 -4.27 13.78 -21.97
C TYR A 791 -5.61 13.34 -21.37
N GLU A 792 -5.67 12.11 -20.86
CA GLU A 792 -6.89 11.52 -20.30
C GLU A 792 -6.56 10.72 -19.04
N ILE A 793 -7.30 10.95 -17.95
CA ILE A 793 -7.10 10.27 -16.66
C ILE A 793 -7.83 8.92 -16.65
N THR A 794 -7.42 8.03 -17.55
CA THR A 794 -7.86 6.64 -17.65
C THR A 794 -6.68 5.70 -17.51
N ARG A 795 -6.92 4.40 -17.25
CA ARG A 795 -5.84 3.41 -17.14
C ARG A 795 -5.00 3.37 -18.43
N ASN A 796 -5.67 3.41 -19.59
CA ASN A 796 -5.02 3.44 -20.90
C ASN A 796 -4.27 4.76 -21.14
N GLY A 797 -4.81 5.91 -20.70
CA GLY A 797 -4.12 7.19 -20.79
C GLY A 797 -2.80 7.21 -20.00
N VAL A 798 -2.83 6.71 -18.76
CA VAL A 798 -1.63 6.58 -17.92
C VAL A 798 -0.62 5.60 -18.54
N GLU A 799 -1.07 4.42 -19.00
CA GLU A 799 -0.17 3.44 -19.64
C GLU A 799 0.52 3.99 -20.89
N ARG A 800 -0.20 4.74 -21.75
CA ARG A 800 0.39 5.40 -22.93
C ARG A 800 1.45 6.44 -22.55
N ALA A 801 1.23 7.20 -21.48
CA ALA A 801 2.20 8.17 -20.99
C ALA A 801 3.48 7.48 -20.51
N PHE A 802 3.37 6.39 -19.72
CA PHE A 802 4.52 5.60 -19.26
C PHE A 802 5.28 4.88 -20.38
N ALA A 803 4.60 4.58 -21.50
CA ALA A 803 5.27 4.04 -22.69
C ALA A 803 6.11 5.09 -23.43
N ASN A 804 5.80 6.38 -23.29
CA ASN A 804 6.45 7.49 -24.01
C ASN A 804 6.90 8.64 -23.07
N PRO A 805 7.77 8.39 -22.07
CA PRO A 805 8.31 9.45 -21.25
C PRO A 805 9.22 10.36 -22.09
N ARG A 806 9.14 11.67 -21.85
CA ARG A 806 9.99 12.67 -22.54
C ARG A 806 10.78 13.54 -21.56
N GLY A 807 11.69 14.34 -22.11
CA GLY A 807 12.32 15.45 -21.40
C GLY A 807 11.42 16.69 -21.36
N LEU A 808 11.84 17.69 -20.57
CA LEU A 808 11.17 18.99 -20.51
C LEU A 808 11.40 19.79 -21.79
N SER A 809 10.37 20.50 -22.22
CA SER A 809 10.40 21.40 -23.38
C SER A 809 10.88 22.79 -22.96
N ASN A 810 12.14 23.08 -23.27
CA ASN A 810 12.70 24.41 -23.04
C ASN A 810 11.92 25.53 -23.74
N THR A 811 11.30 25.25 -24.90
CA THR A 811 10.52 26.23 -25.66
C THR A 811 9.24 26.63 -24.93
N LEU A 812 8.49 25.65 -24.40
CA LEU A 812 7.28 25.93 -23.62
C LEU A 812 7.61 26.67 -22.32
N VAL A 813 8.68 26.28 -21.64
CA VAL A 813 9.16 27.00 -20.43
C VAL A 813 9.53 28.44 -20.76
N LYS A 814 10.28 28.68 -21.84
CA LYS A 814 10.60 30.04 -22.31
C LYS A 814 9.35 30.86 -22.60
N ALA A 815 8.37 30.30 -23.29
CA ALA A 815 7.11 30.98 -23.58
C ALA A 815 6.38 31.39 -22.29
N GLN A 816 6.35 30.51 -21.28
CA GLN A 816 5.76 30.84 -19.98
C GLN A 816 6.51 31.98 -19.28
N LEU A 817 7.85 31.94 -19.30
CA LEU A 817 8.70 32.93 -18.65
C LEU A 817 8.53 34.30 -19.29
N VAL A 818 8.56 34.39 -20.62
CA VAL A 818 8.32 35.64 -21.36
C VAL A 818 6.95 36.21 -20.97
N ARG A 819 5.88 35.40 -21.06
CA ARG A 819 4.54 35.83 -20.65
C ARG A 819 4.53 36.36 -19.22
N ARG A 820 5.11 35.63 -18.26
CA ARG A 820 5.08 36.00 -16.84
C ARG A 820 5.87 37.29 -16.55
N ILE A 821 7.00 37.48 -17.22
CA ILE A 821 7.82 38.68 -17.10
C ILE A 821 7.08 39.87 -17.72
N THR A 822 6.50 39.72 -18.91
CA THR A 822 5.71 40.76 -19.57
C THR A 822 4.53 41.21 -18.71
N ASP A 823 3.74 40.24 -18.19
CA ASP A 823 2.62 40.53 -17.29
C ASP A 823 3.09 41.29 -16.04
N ARG A 824 4.27 40.94 -15.50
CA ARG A 824 4.85 41.58 -14.32
C ARG A 824 5.31 43.02 -14.62
N TRP A 825 6.08 43.22 -15.68
CA TRP A 825 6.65 44.52 -16.02
C TRP A 825 5.56 45.50 -16.45
N ILE A 826 4.68 45.12 -17.37
CA ILE A 826 3.59 45.98 -17.82
C ILE A 826 2.63 46.25 -16.66
N GLY A 827 2.24 45.21 -15.91
CA GLY A 827 1.30 45.33 -14.81
C GLY A 827 1.78 46.30 -13.72
N PHE A 828 3.04 46.21 -13.30
CA PHE A 828 3.58 47.11 -12.27
C PHE A 828 3.83 48.53 -12.80
N SER A 829 4.34 48.67 -14.03
CA SER A 829 4.57 49.99 -14.65
C SER A 829 3.28 50.76 -14.94
N LEU A 830 2.13 50.09 -15.13
CA LEU A 830 0.83 50.72 -15.33
C LEU A 830 -0.01 50.85 -14.06
N SER A 831 0.35 50.14 -12.99
CA SER A 831 -0.32 50.24 -11.67
C SER A 831 0.32 51.31 -10.76
N THR A 832 1.36 51.97 -11.26
CA THR A 832 1.90 53.22 -10.72
C THR A 832 1.24 54.38 -11.45
#